data_AF-A0A7J6HM25-F1
#
_entry.id   AF-A0A7J6HM25-F1
#
_cell.length_a   1.000
_cell.length_b   1.000
_cell.length_c   1.000
_cell.angle_alpha   90.00
_cell.angle_beta   90.00
_cell.angle_gamma   90.00
#
_symmetry.space_group_name_H-M   'P 1'
#
loop_
_entity.id
_entity.type
_entity.pdbx_description
1 polymer ?
#
loop_
_entity_poly.entity_id
_entity_poly.type
_entity_poly.pdbx_seq_one_letter_code
_entity_poly.pdbx_strand_id
1 'polypeptide(L)'
;MYVVESKGGAIACMLLALLFLGTWPAILTLLERRGRLPQHTYLDYSITNLLAAIIIALTFGEIGKSTLEMPNFLVQLSQASFHCIDNWPSVMFAMAGGVVLSLGNLSTQYAWAFVGLSVTEVITASITVVIGTTLNYFLDDRINRAEILFPGVGCFLVAVCLASAVHSSNAADNEAKLEGFSSKEGELEISTLPSKDGEMEDGGVSSEKAKAGTAEFLVQLEKRRAIKVFGKSTLIGLSICFFAGVCFSLFSPAFNLATNDQWHTLKDGVPHLVVYTAFFYFSISCFIIAIILNITFLYYPVLDLPKSSFKAYMNDWNGRGWALMAGLLCGFGNGLQFMGGQAAGYAAADAVQVGTSISEYILGNSSVWRVQKIIKKNIYIASEYVVYVYCGCCCSHGISRASKIGVYVYYPLILLLVNGDCYMRGNTHFIVPAKRFELLGDSNQFLTTYTFGTHTAKHTFCKVCGITSFYIPRSNPDGVAVTFKCVDPGTLLHVESKGGAIACMLLALLFLGTWPAILTLLERRGKLPQHTYLDYSITNLLAAVIIAFTFGEIGNSTPEMPNFLIQLSQENWPSVLFAMLGGVVLSLGNLSTQYAWAFVGLSVTEVITSSITVVIGTTMNYFLDDQINRAEILFPGVGCFLIAVCLASAVHSSNAADNEAKLGSLSSDQKEGNLQMSTLQDKVGSEDLEDGSVSSEKAKVGTAEFLMQLERKRSIKVGSFSSFVFGRNTSIGLAICFFAGVCFSLFSPAFNLATNDQWHTLKDRVPHLVVYTAFFYFSVSCFVIAIILNITFLYYPVLDLPRSSFKAYVNDWNGRGWALLAGLLCGFGNGLQFMGGQAAGYAAADAVQALPLVSTFWGILLFGEYRKSSRRTYILLLSMLFMFIAAVAVLMASSGHRK
;
A
#
# COMPACT_ATOMS: atom_id res chain seq x y z
N MET A 1 24.90 28.15 -6.48
CA MET A 1 24.17 26.94 -6.92
C MET A 1 22.73 26.97 -6.41
N TYR A 2 21.81 26.35 -7.14
CA TYR A 2 20.42 26.13 -6.71
C TYR A 2 20.37 24.97 -5.70
N VAL A 3 19.64 25.12 -4.60
CA VAL A 3 19.54 24.10 -3.54
C VAL A 3 18.07 23.81 -3.24
N VAL A 4 17.72 22.53 -3.07
CA VAL A 4 16.35 22.08 -2.82
C VAL A 4 16.08 22.09 -1.31
N GLU A 5 15.94 23.27 -0.70
CA GLU A 5 15.77 23.40 0.78
C GLU A 5 14.45 22.82 1.34
N SER A 6 13.49 22.44 0.49
CA SER A 6 12.13 22.07 0.92
C SER A 6 11.78 20.61 0.64
N LYS A 7 11.20 19.92 1.62
CA LYS A 7 10.74 18.53 1.50
C LYS A 7 9.79 18.33 0.31
N GLY A 8 8.89 19.30 0.04
CA GLY A 8 8.01 19.26 -1.13
C GLY A 8 8.76 19.36 -2.47
N GLY A 9 9.83 20.17 -2.52
CA GLY A 9 10.73 20.22 -3.67
C GLY A 9 11.51 18.91 -3.86
N ALA A 10 12.02 18.33 -2.77
CA ALA A 10 12.71 17.05 -2.79
C ALA A 10 11.81 15.92 -3.31
N ILE A 11 10.57 15.84 -2.84
CA ILE A 11 9.57 14.89 -3.32
C ILE A 11 9.26 15.12 -4.81
N ALA A 12 9.13 16.38 -5.26
CA ALA A 12 8.92 16.68 -6.67
C ALA A 12 10.10 16.25 -7.56
N CYS A 13 11.35 16.45 -7.10
CA CYS A 13 12.54 15.96 -7.78
C CYS A 13 12.56 14.42 -7.83
N MET A 14 12.28 13.74 -6.71
CA MET A 14 12.23 12.26 -6.66
C MET A 14 11.13 11.66 -7.55
N LEU A 15 9.94 12.27 -7.62
CA LEU A 15 8.86 11.81 -8.51
C LEU A 15 9.19 12.02 -9.99
N LEU A 16 9.84 13.12 -10.36
CA LEU A 16 10.28 13.36 -11.74
C LEU A 16 11.47 12.47 -12.13
N ALA A 17 12.39 12.22 -11.19
CA ALA A 17 13.46 11.25 -11.35
C ALA A 17 12.93 9.83 -11.59
N LEU A 18 11.90 9.42 -10.83
CA LEU A 18 11.26 8.11 -10.97
C LEU A 18 10.67 7.91 -12.38
N LEU A 19 10.04 8.94 -12.96
CA LEU A 19 9.54 8.90 -14.34
C LEU A 19 10.68 8.69 -15.35
N PHE A 20 11.77 9.44 -15.23
CA PHE A 20 12.89 9.35 -16.19
C PHE A 20 13.70 8.06 -16.03
N LEU A 21 14.06 7.68 -14.81
CA LEU A 21 14.74 6.41 -14.50
C LEU A 21 13.86 5.21 -14.87
N GLY A 22 12.54 5.33 -14.77
CA GLY A 22 11.59 4.31 -15.22
C GLY A 22 11.38 4.19 -16.74
N THR A 23 11.88 5.14 -17.54
CA THR A 23 11.62 5.18 -18.99
C THR A 23 12.80 4.69 -19.82
N TRP A 24 14.05 5.01 -19.46
CA TRP A 24 15.22 4.64 -20.26
C TRP A 24 15.44 3.11 -20.43
N PRO A 25 15.18 2.24 -19.43
CA PRO A 25 15.39 0.79 -19.57
C PRO A 25 14.45 0.15 -20.60
N ALA A 26 13.21 0.63 -20.67
CA ALA A 26 12.22 0.20 -21.66
C ALA A 26 12.65 0.57 -23.09
N ILE A 27 13.22 1.76 -23.27
CA ILE A 27 13.77 2.20 -24.57
C ILE A 27 14.94 1.32 -25.01
N LEU A 28 15.88 1.02 -24.11
CA LEU A 28 17.03 0.17 -24.46
C LEU A 28 16.61 -1.30 -24.69
N THR A 29 15.63 -1.81 -23.93
CA THR A 29 15.02 -3.13 -24.17
C THR A 29 14.33 -3.20 -25.54
N LEU A 30 13.66 -2.12 -25.96
CA LEU A 30 13.07 -2.03 -27.30
C LEU A 30 14.13 -2.09 -28.41
N LEU A 31 15.32 -1.50 -28.18
CA LEU A 31 16.44 -1.55 -29.12
C LEU A 31 17.09 -2.93 -29.22
N GLU A 32 17.26 -3.64 -28.10
CA GLU A 32 17.71 -5.06 -28.09
C GLU A 32 16.77 -5.93 -28.93
N ARG A 33 15.45 -5.81 -28.69
CA ARG A 33 14.41 -6.54 -29.42
C ARG A 33 14.31 -6.18 -30.91
N ARG A 34 14.79 -4.99 -31.31
CA ARG A 34 14.92 -4.55 -32.71
C ARG A 34 16.23 -5.00 -33.37
N GLY A 35 17.15 -5.62 -32.64
CA GLY A 35 18.44 -6.09 -33.16
C GLY A 35 19.58 -5.07 -33.11
N ARG A 36 19.39 -3.88 -32.53
CA ARG A 36 20.50 -2.93 -32.34
C ARG A 36 21.46 -3.51 -31.28
N LEU A 37 22.75 -3.53 -31.59
CA LEU A 37 23.75 -4.13 -30.72
C LEU A 37 23.83 -3.38 -29.36
N PRO A 38 23.87 -4.09 -28.21
CA PRO A 38 23.98 -3.47 -26.89
C PRO A 38 25.15 -2.48 -26.80
N GLN A 39 26.32 -2.86 -27.32
CA GLN A 39 27.53 -2.05 -27.26
C GLN A 39 27.51 -0.81 -28.18
N HIS A 40 26.69 -0.78 -29.23
CA HIS A 40 26.41 0.47 -29.97
C HIS A 40 25.47 1.36 -29.16
N THR A 41 24.39 0.76 -28.66
CA THR A 41 23.34 1.41 -27.89
C THR A 41 23.87 2.07 -26.62
N TYR A 42 24.80 1.43 -25.92
CA TYR A 42 25.37 1.96 -24.67
C TYR A 42 26.39 3.09 -24.89
N LEU A 43 27.05 3.13 -26.06
CA LEU A 43 27.91 4.26 -26.45
C LEU A 43 27.08 5.52 -26.75
N ASP A 44 26.00 5.40 -27.52
CA ASP A 44 25.07 6.52 -27.77
C ASP A 44 24.45 7.05 -26.45
N TYR A 45 24.06 6.13 -25.57
CA TYR A 45 23.53 6.40 -24.23
C TYR A 45 24.54 7.13 -23.31
N SER A 46 25.80 6.71 -23.27
CA SER A 46 26.78 7.29 -22.33
C SER A 46 27.15 8.74 -22.68
N ILE A 47 27.23 9.06 -23.99
CA ILE A 47 27.44 10.44 -24.49
C ILE A 47 26.36 11.38 -23.96
N THR A 48 25.10 10.94 -24.01
CA THR A 48 23.94 11.77 -23.66
C THR A 48 23.67 11.82 -22.15
N ASN A 49 23.99 10.76 -21.41
CA ASN A 49 24.02 10.79 -19.95
C ASN A 49 25.03 11.83 -19.43
N LEU A 50 26.24 11.87 -20.00
CA LEU A 50 27.23 12.91 -19.67
C LEU A 50 26.75 14.31 -20.09
N LEU A 51 26.14 14.47 -21.26
CA LEU A 51 25.59 15.75 -21.71
C LEU A 51 24.52 16.30 -20.75
N ALA A 52 23.61 15.45 -20.25
CA ALA A 52 22.61 15.87 -19.27
C ALA A 52 23.26 16.33 -17.94
N ALA A 53 24.31 15.65 -17.47
CA ALA A 53 25.07 16.09 -16.30
C ALA A 53 25.78 17.44 -16.52
N ILE A 54 26.37 17.66 -17.70
CA ILE A 54 26.96 18.95 -18.08
C ILE A 54 25.90 20.06 -18.10
N ILE A 55 24.73 19.81 -18.67
CA ILE A 55 23.60 20.76 -18.70
C ILE A 55 23.15 21.10 -17.28
N ILE A 56 22.99 20.10 -16.40
CA ILE A 56 22.58 20.30 -15.00
C ILE A 56 23.63 21.10 -14.22
N ALA A 57 24.92 20.78 -14.40
CA ALA A 57 26.02 21.48 -13.71
C ALA A 57 26.15 22.94 -14.16
N LEU A 58 26.08 23.23 -15.47
CA LEU A 58 26.18 24.59 -16.01
C LEU A 58 24.92 25.44 -15.81
N THR A 59 23.79 24.84 -15.45
CA THR A 59 22.54 25.56 -15.14
C THR A 59 22.33 25.67 -13.62
N PHE A 60 21.91 24.58 -12.97
CA PHE A 60 21.59 24.57 -11.55
C PHE A 60 22.83 24.74 -10.65
N GLY A 61 24.01 24.30 -11.10
CA GLY A 61 25.27 24.54 -10.38
C GLY A 61 25.69 26.02 -10.33
N GLU A 62 25.31 26.83 -11.32
CA GLU A 62 25.67 28.26 -11.39
C GLU A 62 24.61 29.22 -10.86
N ILE A 63 23.33 28.84 -10.87
CA ILE A 63 22.26 29.71 -10.36
C ILE A 63 22.50 30.09 -8.88
N GLY A 64 22.40 31.38 -8.55
CA GLY A 64 22.51 31.88 -7.17
C GLY A 64 23.90 32.41 -6.80
N LYS A 65 24.13 32.65 -5.50
CA LYS A 65 25.40 33.19 -4.98
C LYS A 65 26.35 32.04 -4.61
N SER A 66 27.62 32.19 -4.97
CA SER A 66 28.71 31.34 -4.48
C SER A 66 29.16 31.81 -3.09
N THR A 67 29.41 30.88 -2.16
CA THR A 67 30.08 31.15 -0.87
C THR A 67 31.36 30.33 -0.74
N LEU A 68 32.05 30.42 0.40
CA LEU A 68 33.25 29.61 0.66
C LEU A 68 32.89 28.14 0.96
N GLU A 69 31.78 27.94 1.68
CA GLU A 69 31.26 26.62 2.08
C GLU A 69 30.44 25.96 0.95
N MET A 70 29.72 26.76 0.16
CA MET A 70 28.95 26.33 -1.00
C MET A 70 29.39 27.10 -2.25
N PRO A 71 30.53 26.72 -2.87
CA PRO A 71 30.96 27.29 -4.13
C PRO A 71 30.02 26.92 -5.28
N ASN A 72 29.92 27.81 -6.27
CA ASN A 72 29.32 27.48 -7.58
C ASN A 72 30.17 26.41 -8.30
N PHE A 73 29.56 25.69 -9.26
CA PHE A 73 30.19 24.58 -9.97
C PHE A 73 31.53 24.97 -10.64
N LEU A 74 31.57 26.04 -11.43
CA LEU A 74 32.78 26.53 -12.10
C LEU A 74 33.83 27.05 -11.10
N VAL A 75 33.39 27.62 -9.97
CA VAL A 75 34.28 28.05 -8.89
C VAL A 75 34.96 26.82 -8.28
N GLN A 76 34.21 25.80 -7.88
CA GLN A 76 34.74 24.57 -7.28
C GLN A 76 35.63 23.78 -8.26
N LEU A 77 35.26 23.74 -9.55
CA LEU A 77 36.04 23.11 -10.61
C LEU A 77 37.39 23.82 -10.83
N SER A 78 37.42 25.16 -10.77
CA SER A 78 38.66 25.93 -10.85
C SER A 78 39.56 25.73 -9.62
N GLN A 79 38.99 25.65 -8.41
CA GLN A 79 39.71 25.39 -7.17
C GLN A 79 40.41 24.01 -7.17
N ALA A 80 39.71 22.98 -7.66
CA ALA A 80 40.28 21.65 -7.85
C ALA A 80 41.40 21.63 -8.93
N SER A 81 41.26 22.44 -9.99
CA SER A 81 42.21 22.50 -11.11
C SER A 81 43.53 23.23 -10.76
N PHE A 82 43.51 24.16 -9.81
CA PHE A 82 44.68 24.98 -9.44
C PHE A 82 45.44 24.48 -8.19
N HIS A 83 45.14 23.29 -7.69
CA HIS A 83 45.87 22.64 -6.59
C HIS A 83 45.82 23.43 -5.26
N CYS A 84 44.80 24.26 -5.06
CA CYS A 84 44.65 25.10 -3.86
C CYS A 84 43.81 24.47 -2.73
N ILE A 85 43.05 23.40 -3.01
CA ILE A 85 42.15 22.73 -2.06
C ILE A 85 42.22 21.21 -2.27
N ASP A 86 42.55 20.45 -1.22
CA ASP A 86 42.70 18.98 -1.26
C ASP A 86 41.35 18.22 -1.16
N ASN A 87 40.38 18.53 -2.04
CA ASN A 87 39.08 17.82 -2.06
C ASN A 87 39.08 16.50 -2.86
N TRP A 88 40.27 15.96 -3.18
CA TRP A 88 40.45 14.75 -3.98
C TRP A 88 39.76 13.49 -3.43
N PRO A 89 39.67 13.22 -2.11
CA PRO A 89 38.91 12.08 -1.59
C PRO A 89 37.45 12.08 -2.05
N SER A 90 36.76 13.23 -1.98
CA SER A 90 35.40 13.38 -2.47
C SER A 90 35.27 13.19 -3.99
N VAL A 91 36.25 13.65 -4.77
CA VAL A 91 36.33 13.39 -6.23
C VAL A 91 36.44 11.89 -6.50
N MET A 92 37.29 11.18 -5.76
CA MET A 92 37.46 9.72 -5.88
C MET A 92 36.19 8.96 -5.49
N PHE A 93 35.45 9.39 -4.45
CA PHE A 93 34.15 8.79 -4.11
C PHE A 93 33.09 9.03 -5.20
N ALA A 94 32.99 10.24 -5.75
CA ALA A 94 32.09 10.52 -6.87
C ALA A 94 32.43 9.67 -8.10
N MET A 95 33.70 9.56 -8.45
CA MET A 95 34.17 8.71 -9.56
C MET A 95 33.95 7.21 -9.29
N ALA A 96 34.15 6.73 -8.06
CA ALA A 96 33.84 5.35 -7.69
C ALA A 96 32.35 5.04 -7.88
N GLY A 97 31.46 5.95 -7.44
CA GLY A 97 30.02 5.82 -7.65
C GLY A 97 29.66 5.70 -9.12
N GLY A 98 30.22 6.55 -9.99
CA GLY A 98 29.90 6.53 -11.43
C GLY A 98 30.44 5.30 -12.16
N VAL A 99 31.66 4.83 -11.82
CA VAL A 99 32.17 3.54 -12.32
C VAL A 99 31.19 2.42 -11.99
N VAL A 100 30.73 2.35 -10.75
CA VAL A 100 29.86 1.27 -10.29
C VAL A 100 28.45 1.40 -10.88
N LEU A 101 27.86 2.60 -10.97
CA LEU A 101 26.57 2.79 -11.65
C LEU A 101 26.65 2.34 -13.12
N SER A 102 27.72 2.69 -13.84
CA SER A 102 27.85 2.27 -15.25
C SER A 102 28.15 0.78 -15.41
N LEU A 103 28.76 0.11 -14.43
CA LEU A 103 28.86 -1.36 -14.42
C LEU A 103 27.48 -1.99 -14.24
N GLY A 104 26.65 -1.46 -13.35
CA GLY A 104 25.28 -1.91 -13.15
C GLY A 104 24.39 -1.69 -14.38
N ASN A 105 24.40 -0.47 -14.93
CA ASN A 105 23.59 -0.09 -16.11
C ASN A 105 23.98 -0.86 -17.38
N LEU A 106 25.27 -1.16 -17.56
CA LEU A 106 25.71 -2.03 -18.66
C LEU A 106 25.28 -3.48 -18.40
N SER A 107 25.36 -3.96 -17.16
CA SER A 107 24.94 -5.31 -16.79
C SER A 107 23.44 -5.54 -16.95
N THR A 108 22.58 -4.59 -16.54
CA THR A 108 21.12 -4.69 -16.75
C THR A 108 20.77 -4.77 -18.24
N GLN A 109 21.48 -4.04 -19.10
CA GLN A 109 21.30 -4.08 -20.56
C GLN A 109 21.43 -5.51 -21.14
N TYR A 110 22.40 -6.28 -20.65
CA TYR A 110 22.53 -7.69 -21.02
C TYR A 110 21.52 -8.58 -20.30
N ALA A 111 21.15 -8.27 -19.04
CA ALA A 111 20.27 -9.09 -18.23
C ALA A 111 18.80 -9.09 -18.69
N TRP A 112 18.27 -7.95 -19.15
CA TRP A 112 16.88 -7.84 -19.65
C TRP A 112 16.59 -8.87 -20.76
N ALA A 113 17.62 -9.26 -21.53
CA ALA A 113 17.46 -10.22 -22.62
C ALA A 113 17.11 -11.63 -22.13
N PHE A 114 17.63 -12.04 -20.97
CA PHE A 114 17.47 -13.39 -20.41
C PHE A 114 16.27 -13.51 -19.47
N VAL A 115 16.09 -12.58 -18.53
CA VAL A 115 15.03 -12.67 -17.51
C VAL A 115 13.81 -11.76 -17.77
N GLY A 116 13.95 -10.79 -18.68
CA GLY A 116 12.94 -9.79 -18.97
C GLY A 116 13.05 -8.55 -18.07
N LEU A 117 12.62 -7.41 -18.62
CA LEU A 117 12.72 -6.08 -18.00
C LEU A 117 12.18 -6.07 -16.56
N SER A 118 10.91 -6.40 -16.36
CA SER A 118 10.25 -6.38 -15.04
C SER A 118 10.95 -7.22 -13.96
N VAL A 119 11.64 -8.30 -14.36
CA VAL A 119 12.33 -9.21 -13.44
C VAL A 119 13.71 -8.66 -13.07
N THR A 120 14.49 -8.19 -14.04
CA THR A 120 15.77 -7.50 -13.79
C THR A 120 15.54 -6.32 -12.85
N GLU A 121 14.60 -5.44 -13.18
CA GLU A 121 14.39 -4.17 -12.50
C GLU A 121 13.91 -4.34 -11.05
N VAL A 122 12.98 -5.27 -10.79
CA VAL A 122 12.55 -5.53 -9.41
C VAL A 122 13.69 -6.15 -8.59
N ILE A 123 14.50 -7.04 -9.16
CA ILE A 123 15.66 -7.62 -8.45
C ILE A 123 16.71 -6.53 -8.15
N THR A 124 17.09 -5.73 -9.15
CA THR A 124 18.15 -4.72 -8.98
C THR A 124 17.71 -3.58 -8.06
N ALA A 125 16.50 -3.03 -8.23
CA ALA A 125 15.95 -1.99 -7.35
C ALA A 125 15.82 -2.48 -5.90
N SER A 126 15.47 -3.76 -5.68
CA SER A 126 15.35 -4.32 -4.34
C SER A 126 16.69 -4.59 -3.67
N ILE A 127 17.71 -5.08 -4.39
CA ILE A 127 19.07 -5.18 -3.83
C ILE A 127 19.61 -3.76 -3.52
N THR A 128 19.30 -2.79 -4.37
CA THR A 128 19.63 -1.37 -4.17
C THR A 128 19.02 -0.82 -2.90
N VAL A 129 17.71 -0.97 -2.70
CA VAL A 129 17.03 -0.45 -1.51
C VAL A 129 17.37 -1.28 -0.26
N VAL A 130 17.61 -2.59 -0.35
CA VAL A 130 18.00 -3.38 0.83
C VAL A 130 19.39 -3.03 1.34
N ILE A 131 20.38 -2.86 0.45
CA ILE A 131 21.76 -2.59 0.85
C ILE A 131 22.07 -1.09 0.86
N GLY A 132 21.70 -0.35 -0.19
CA GLY A 132 21.96 1.08 -0.35
C GLY A 132 21.25 1.93 0.70
N THR A 133 19.93 1.77 0.86
CA THR A 133 19.17 2.49 1.90
C THR A 133 19.69 2.17 3.30
N THR A 134 20.13 0.93 3.56
CA THR A 134 20.72 0.55 4.84
C THR A 134 22.06 1.25 5.08
N LEU A 135 22.95 1.28 4.08
CA LEU A 135 24.23 2.00 4.16
C LEU A 135 24.01 3.51 4.31
N ASN A 136 23.21 4.11 3.44
CA ASN A 136 22.86 5.52 3.48
C ASN A 136 22.17 5.92 4.79
N TYR A 137 21.33 5.08 5.39
CA TYR A 137 20.71 5.37 6.69
C TYR A 137 21.75 5.55 7.83
N PHE A 138 22.89 4.85 7.75
CA PHE A 138 23.98 5.04 8.70
C PHE A 138 24.95 6.16 8.30
N LEU A 139 25.07 6.50 7.01
CA LEU A 139 25.85 7.64 6.53
C LEU A 139 25.13 8.98 6.75
N ASP A 140 23.81 9.06 6.52
CA ASP A 140 23.00 10.27 6.68
C ASP A 140 22.64 10.55 8.17
N ASP A 141 23.47 10.16 9.13
CA ASP A 141 23.25 10.31 10.59
C ASP A 141 21.85 9.87 11.09
N ARG A 142 21.21 8.93 10.37
CA ARG A 142 19.83 8.45 10.63
C ARG A 142 18.76 9.54 10.47
N ILE A 143 18.94 10.48 9.55
CA ILE A 143 18.00 11.58 9.24
C ILE A 143 16.57 11.07 8.89
N ASN A 144 16.46 9.90 8.28
CA ASN A 144 15.20 9.25 7.95
C ASN A 144 14.73 8.37 9.11
N ARG A 145 13.43 8.39 9.45
CA ARG A 145 12.91 7.51 10.52
C ARG A 145 12.95 6.04 10.10
N ALA A 146 13.75 5.25 10.80
CA ALA A 146 13.83 3.79 10.65
C ALA A 146 12.45 3.10 10.69
N GLU A 147 11.57 3.61 11.55
CA GLU A 147 10.16 3.20 11.74
C GLU A 147 9.33 3.16 10.44
N ILE A 148 9.70 3.95 9.43
CA ILE A 148 9.01 4.08 8.15
C ILE A 148 9.90 3.53 7.03
N LEU A 149 11.21 3.82 7.11
CA LEU A 149 12.21 3.43 6.11
C LEU A 149 12.34 1.90 5.97
N PHE A 150 12.55 1.18 7.07
CA PHE A 150 12.83 -0.26 7.00
C PHE A 150 11.60 -1.14 6.72
N PRO A 151 10.37 -0.79 7.17
CA PRO A 151 9.16 -1.42 6.63
C PRO A 151 9.01 -1.18 5.13
N GLY A 152 9.37 0.01 4.63
CA GLY A 152 9.50 0.30 3.19
C GLY A 152 10.47 -0.67 2.49
N VAL A 153 11.69 -0.82 3.01
CA VAL A 153 12.68 -1.80 2.53
C VAL A 153 12.12 -3.24 2.56
N GLY A 154 11.34 -3.59 3.58
CA GLY A 154 10.65 -4.88 3.69
C GLY A 154 9.70 -5.17 2.52
N CYS A 155 9.01 -4.15 1.99
CA CYS A 155 8.14 -4.29 0.82
C CYS A 155 8.93 -4.71 -0.44
N PHE A 156 10.18 -4.26 -0.60
CA PHE A 156 11.04 -4.65 -1.73
C PHE A 156 11.47 -6.11 -1.63
N LEU A 157 11.81 -6.61 -0.44
CA LEU A 157 12.11 -8.04 -0.24
C LEU A 157 10.93 -8.94 -0.66
N VAL A 158 9.69 -8.53 -0.35
CA VAL A 158 8.48 -9.21 -0.83
C VAL A 158 8.34 -9.11 -2.35
N ALA A 159 8.63 -7.95 -2.95
CA ALA A 159 8.61 -7.75 -4.40
C ALA A 159 9.59 -8.67 -5.15
N VAL A 160 10.81 -8.92 -4.62
CA VAL A 160 11.76 -9.89 -5.20
C VAL A 160 11.15 -11.29 -5.27
N CYS A 161 10.52 -11.75 -4.18
CA CYS A 161 9.88 -13.07 -4.15
C CYS A 161 8.74 -13.18 -5.18
N LEU A 162 7.93 -12.13 -5.31
CA LEU A 162 6.86 -12.08 -6.32
C LEU A 162 7.40 -12.06 -7.75
N ALA A 163 8.37 -11.18 -8.07
CA ALA A 163 8.97 -11.10 -9.40
C ALA A 163 9.68 -12.40 -9.80
N SER A 164 10.32 -13.09 -8.84
CA SER A 164 10.93 -14.41 -9.07
C SER A 164 9.88 -15.48 -9.39
N ALA A 165 8.73 -15.47 -8.71
CA ALA A 165 7.63 -16.38 -8.99
C ALA A 165 6.97 -16.09 -10.35
N VAL A 166 6.74 -14.82 -10.68
CA VAL A 166 6.24 -14.38 -12.00
C VAL A 166 7.20 -14.77 -13.12
N HIS A 167 8.51 -14.58 -12.92
CA HIS A 167 9.53 -15.02 -13.89
C HIS A 167 9.45 -16.54 -14.12
N SER A 168 9.45 -17.33 -13.05
CA SER A 168 9.39 -18.80 -13.15
C SER A 168 8.11 -19.29 -13.83
N SER A 169 6.97 -18.63 -13.58
CA SER A 169 5.70 -18.96 -14.23
C SER A 169 5.70 -18.61 -15.72
N ASN A 170 6.23 -17.44 -16.09
CA ASN A 170 6.34 -17.00 -17.48
C ASN A 170 7.41 -17.80 -18.25
N ALA A 171 8.48 -18.27 -17.60
CA ALA A 171 9.45 -19.17 -18.23
C ALA A 171 8.79 -20.49 -18.66
N ALA A 172 8.09 -21.17 -17.73
CA ALA A 172 7.39 -22.42 -18.02
C ALA A 172 6.26 -22.28 -19.06
N ASP A 173 5.50 -21.18 -19.02
CA ASP A 173 4.47 -20.85 -20.02
C ASP A 173 5.07 -20.65 -21.43
N ASN A 174 6.27 -20.07 -21.54
CA ASN A 174 6.96 -19.92 -22.83
C ASN A 174 7.62 -21.22 -23.30
N GLU A 175 8.11 -22.07 -22.40
CA GLU A 175 8.63 -23.41 -22.71
C GLU A 175 7.52 -24.32 -23.27
N ALA A 176 6.39 -24.42 -22.58
CA ALA A 176 5.23 -25.20 -23.02
C ALA A 176 4.66 -24.75 -24.38
N LYS A 177 4.71 -23.44 -24.69
CA LYS A 177 4.34 -22.93 -26.03
C LYS A 177 5.28 -23.41 -27.12
N LEU A 178 6.59 -23.45 -26.86
CA LEU A 178 7.59 -23.88 -27.83
C LEU A 178 7.52 -25.41 -28.05
N GLU A 179 7.31 -26.20 -26.99
CA GLU A 179 7.00 -27.64 -27.12
C GLU A 179 5.70 -27.87 -27.92
N GLY A 180 4.64 -27.13 -27.60
CA GLY A 180 3.34 -27.17 -28.29
C GLY A 180 3.33 -26.63 -29.73
N PHE A 181 4.47 -26.09 -30.19
CA PHE A 181 4.74 -25.68 -31.57
C PHE A 181 5.59 -26.72 -32.29
N SER A 182 6.72 -27.13 -31.69
CA SER A 182 7.60 -28.20 -32.18
C SER A 182 6.87 -29.53 -32.42
N SER A 183 5.87 -29.84 -31.60
CA SER A 183 5.02 -31.03 -31.72
C SER A 183 3.91 -30.96 -32.79
N LYS A 184 3.74 -29.81 -33.48
CA LYS A 184 2.72 -29.62 -34.52
C LYS A 184 3.29 -29.50 -35.93
N GLU A 185 4.50 -28.95 -36.07
CA GLU A 185 5.17 -28.77 -37.36
C GLU A 185 6.33 -29.77 -37.49
N GLY A 186 5.98 -31.01 -37.86
CA GLY A 186 6.97 -32.05 -38.17
C GLY A 186 7.72 -31.74 -39.48
N GLU A 187 9.02 -31.47 -39.36
CA GLU A 187 10.02 -31.42 -40.44
C GLU A 187 9.61 -30.66 -41.73
N LEU A 188 9.25 -29.37 -41.63
CA LEU A 188 9.35 -28.48 -42.79
C LEU A 188 9.72 -27.03 -42.43
N GLU A 189 10.69 -26.48 -43.17
CA GLU A 189 10.87 -25.03 -43.43
C GLU A 189 11.11 -24.04 -42.25
N ILE A 190 12.06 -24.35 -41.37
CA ILE A 190 12.73 -23.31 -40.53
C ILE A 190 13.54 -22.30 -41.39
N SER A 191 13.85 -22.64 -42.65
CA SER A 191 14.87 -22.06 -43.53
C SER A 191 14.39 -21.11 -44.64
N THR A 192 13.08 -20.94 -44.86
CA THR A 192 12.53 -20.29 -46.08
C THR A 192 11.77 -18.97 -45.86
N LEU A 193 11.64 -18.50 -44.62
CA LEU A 193 11.11 -17.15 -44.35
C LEU A 193 12.11 -16.08 -44.86
N PRO A 194 11.71 -15.18 -45.76
CA PRO A 194 12.64 -14.42 -46.60
C PRO A 194 13.42 -13.34 -45.82
N SER A 195 14.74 -13.39 -45.93
CA SER A 195 15.63 -12.30 -45.53
C SER A 195 15.50 -11.13 -46.51
N LYS A 196 14.60 -10.18 -46.20
CA LYS A 196 14.60 -8.84 -46.81
C LYS A 196 15.09 -7.82 -45.80
N ASP A 197 16.34 -7.40 -45.96
CA ASP A 197 16.82 -6.13 -45.44
C ASP A 197 16.08 -5.00 -46.18
N GLY A 198 15.24 -4.26 -45.46
CA GLY A 198 14.43 -3.18 -46.04
C GLY A 198 13.34 -2.66 -45.12
N GLU A 199 13.52 -1.40 -44.68
CA GLU A 199 12.50 -0.39 -44.37
C GLU A 199 11.23 -0.81 -43.58
N MET A 200 11.12 -0.30 -42.34
CA MET A 200 9.85 -0.22 -41.59
C MET A 200 9.68 1.16 -40.94
N GLU A 201 9.74 2.22 -41.75
CA GLU A 201 9.23 3.57 -41.39
C GLU A 201 8.17 4.08 -42.39
N ASP A 202 7.28 3.20 -42.85
CA ASP A 202 5.91 3.60 -43.22
C ASP A 202 4.89 2.46 -42.99
N GLY A 203 3.61 2.81 -42.85
CA GLY A 203 2.51 1.89 -42.55
C GLY A 203 1.89 1.25 -43.79
N GLY A 204 2.58 0.33 -44.47
CA GLY A 204 2.16 -0.07 -45.82
C GLY A 204 2.45 -1.47 -46.38
N VAL A 205 2.81 -2.52 -45.61
CA VAL A 205 2.83 -3.91 -46.14
C VAL A 205 2.29 -4.92 -45.12
N SER A 206 1.44 -5.83 -45.60
CA SER A 206 0.84 -6.93 -44.81
C SER A 206 1.78 -8.12 -44.65
N SER A 207 2.65 -8.06 -43.64
CA SER A 207 3.10 -9.27 -42.93
C SER A 207 2.19 -9.46 -41.73
N GLU A 208 1.61 -10.66 -41.55
CA GLU A 208 0.87 -10.98 -40.33
C GLU A 208 1.83 -10.93 -39.14
N LYS A 209 1.67 -9.88 -38.32
CA LYS A 209 2.46 -9.73 -37.09
C LYS A 209 1.99 -10.78 -36.10
N ALA A 210 2.79 -11.84 -35.94
CA ALA A 210 2.58 -12.91 -34.97
C ALA A 210 2.08 -12.34 -33.64
N LYS A 211 0.94 -12.86 -33.16
CA LYS A 211 0.26 -12.29 -32.01
C LYS A 211 1.14 -12.41 -30.76
N ALA A 212 1.37 -11.30 -30.06
CA ALA A 212 2.17 -11.29 -28.84
C ALA A 212 1.70 -12.36 -27.86
N GLY A 213 2.64 -13.20 -27.40
CA GLY A 213 2.36 -14.34 -26.52
C GLY A 213 2.17 -15.70 -27.21
N THR A 214 2.26 -15.81 -28.55
CA THR A 214 2.35 -17.10 -29.25
C THR A 214 3.80 -17.60 -29.38
N ALA A 215 3.98 -18.91 -29.60
CA ALA A 215 5.29 -19.50 -29.92
C ALA A 215 5.91 -18.88 -31.17
N GLU A 216 5.11 -18.67 -32.22
CA GLU A 216 5.52 -18.00 -33.45
C GLU A 216 6.09 -16.59 -33.18
N PHE A 217 5.43 -15.81 -32.32
CA PHE A 217 5.95 -14.50 -31.89
C PHE A 217 7.29 -14.62 -31.15
N LEU A 218 7.46 -15.62 -30.28
CA LEU A 218 8.74 -15.88 -29.60
C LEU A 218 9.84 -16.23 -30.60
N VAL A 219 9.56 -17.06 -31.60
CA VAL A 219 10.52 -17.42 -32.67
C VAL A 219 10.84 -16.20 -33.55
N GLN A 220 9.85 -15.40 -33.95
CA GLN A 220 10.07 -14.16 -34.70
C GLN A 220 10.84 -13.10 -33.88
N LEU A 221 10.69 -13.09 -32.56
CA LEU A 221 11.43 -12.21 -31.65
C LEU A 221 12.89 -12.68 -31.52
N GLU A 222 13.10 -13.97 -31.28
CA GLU A 222 14.42 -14.58 -31.16
C GLU A 222 15.24 -14.46 -32.46
N LYS A 223 14.60 -14.55 -33.64
CA LYS A 223 15.24 -14.27 -34.94
C LYS A 223 15.72 -12.80 -35.03
N ARG A 224 14.89 -11.82 -34.65
CA ARG A 224 15.17 -10.36 -34.82
C ARG A 224 16.07 -9.72 -33.77
N ARG A 225 16.00 -10.17 -32.52
CA ARG A 225 16.69 -9.54 -31.39
C ARG A 225 18.22 -9.63 -31.46
N ALA A 226 18.92 -8.79 -30.69
CA ALA A 226 20.38 -8.78 -30.67
C ALA A 226 20.98 -9.95 -29.88
N ILE A 227 20.53 -10.19 -28.64
CA ILE A 227 21.09 -11.22 -27.76
C ILE A 227 20.28 -12.51 -27.92
N LYS A 228 20.90 -13.58 -28.43
CA LYS A 228 20.26 -14.90 -28.50
C LYS A 228 20.30 -15.60 -27.14
N VAL A 229 19.16 -16.10 -26.67
CA VAL A 229 18.96 -16.73 -25.37
C VAL A 229 18.28 -18.11 -25.43
N PHE A 230 17.69 -18.52 -26.56
CA PHE A 230 17.17 -19.88 -26.71
C PHE A 230 18.27 -20.91 -26.44
N GLY A 231 17.99 -21.90 -25.57
CA GLY A 231 18.96 -22.89 -25.12
C GLY A 231 19.98 -22.40 -24.07
N LYS A 232 19.95 -21.13 -23.64
CA LYS A 232 20.84 -20.60 -22.59
C LYS A 232 20.15 -20.61 -21.22
N SER A 233 20.91 -20.89 -20.16
CA SER A 233 20.38 -20.96 -18.80
C SER A 233 19.95 -19.58 -18.27
N THR A 234 18.76 -19.51 -17.68
CA THR A 234 18.24 -18.34 -16.94
C THR A 234 19.13 -17.93 -15.77
N LEU A 235 19.91 -18.87 -15.20
CA LEU A 235 20.91 -18.58 -14.16
C LEU A 235 21.93 -17.54 -14.61
N ILE A 236 22.31 -17.49 -15.90
CA ILE A 236 23.22 -16.48 -16.44
C ILE A 236 22.59 -15.08 -16.27
N GLY A 237 21.34 -14.91 -16.68
CA GLY A 237 20.60 -13.66 -16.53
C GLY A 237 20.42 -13.25 -15.06
N LEU A 238 20.09 -14.20 -14.18
CA LEU A 238 19.94 -13.96 -12.74
C LEU A 238 21.28 -13.56 -12.08
N SER A 239 22.39 -14.18 -12.46
CA SER A 239 23.73 -13.79 -11.97
C SER A 239 24.11 -12.37 -12.40
N ILE A 240 23.79 -11.97 -13.63
CA ILE A 240 24.02 -10.60 -14.12
C ILE A 240 23.09 -9.61 -13.40
N CYS A 241 21.83 -9.97 -13.13
CA CYS A 241 20.92 -9.15 -12.31
C CYS A 241 21.45 -8.95 -10.89
N PHE A 242 21.94 -10.01 -10.24
CA PHE A 242 22.48 -9.92 -8.89
C PHE A 242 23.72 -9.00 -8.84
N PHE A 243 24.66 -9.17 -9.78
CA PHE A 243 25.81 -8.28 -9.91
C PHE A 243 25.40 -6.82 -10.15
N ALA A 244 24.45 -6.58 -11.07
CA ALA A 244 23.93 -5.24 -11.33
C ALA A 244 23.26 -4.60 -10.11
N GLY A 245 22.52 -5.38 -9.31
CA GLY A 245 21.90 -4.91 -8.07
C GLY A 245 22.92 -4.57 -6.98
N VAL A 246 24.00 -5.36 -6.87
CA VAL A 246 25.13 -5.05 -5.97
C VAL A 246 25.91 -3.82 -6.44
N CYS A 247 26.00 -3.57 -7.75
CA CYS A 247 26.52 -2.29 -8.24
C CYS A 247 25.58 -1.13 -7.85
N PHE A 248 24.28 -1.26 -8.12
CA PHE A 248 23.32 -0.19 -7.81
C PHE A 248 23.18 0.07 -6.31
N SER A 249 23.45 -0.88 -5.41
CA SER A 249 23.44 -0.60 -3.97
C SER A 249 24.63 0.22 -3.45
N LEU A 250 25.67 0.43 -4.27
CA LEU A 250 26.92 1.07 -3.84
C LEU A 250 27.17 2.46 -4.43
N PHE A 251 26.57 2.82 -5.58
CA PHE A 251 26.82 4.15 -6.18
C PHE A 251 26.28 5.30 -5.33
N SER A 252 25.11 5.11 -4.68
CA SER A 252 24.45 6.13 -3.88
C SER A 252 25.19 6.38 -2.55
N PRO A 253 25.59 5.36 -1.77
CA PRO A 253 26.54 5.53 -0.66
C PRO A 253 27.87 6.18 -1.05
N ALA A 254 28.42 5.88 -2.23
CA ALA A 254 29.63 6.56 -2.72
C ALA A 254 29.37 8.04 -3.06
N PHE A 255 28.20 8.37 -3.62
CA PHE A 255 27.80 9.75 -3.89
C PHE A 255 27.54 10.55 -2.61
N ASN A 256 26.97 9.90 -1.60
CA ASN A 256 26.77 10.43 -0.25
C ASN A 256 28.12 10.82 0.38
N LEU A 257 29.09 9.89 0.40
CA LEU A 257 30.45 10.17 0.88
C LEU A 257 31.14 11.32 0.10
N ALA A 258 30.91 11.44 -1.20
CA ALA A 258 31.43 12.54 -2.00
C ALA A 258 30.83 13.92 -1.64
N THR A 259 29.57 13.95 -1.21
CA THR A 259 28.81 15.20 -0.97
C THR A 259 28.67 15.60 0.49
N ASN A 260 28.87 14.68 1.43
CA ASN A 260 28.72 14.91 2.87
C ASN A 260 30.01 14.62 3.69
N ASP A 261 31.03 13.93 3.13
CA ASP A 261 32.26 13.48 3.81
C ASP A 261 32.05 12.82 5.20
N GLN A 262 31.09 11.90 5.26
CA GLN A 262 30.69 11.21 6.50
C GLN A 262 31.71 10.19 7.05
N TRP A 263 32.89 10.09 6.42
CA TRP A 263 34.06 9.36 6.95
C TRP A 263 35.20 10.30 7.37
N HIS A 264 34.99 11.63 7.32
CA HIS A 264 35.96 12.67 7.67
C HIS A 264 37.31 12.47 6.97
N THR A 265 37.25 12.30 5.64
CA THR A 265 38.42 12.06 4.78
C THR A 265 39.08 13.34 4.28
N LEU A 266 38.39 14.48 4.40
CA LEU A 266 38.90 15.80 4.12
C LEU A 266 39.66 16.39 5.31
N LYS A 267 40.51 17.38 5.05
CA LYS A 267 41.21 18.16 6.08
C LYS A 267 40.29 19.27 6.60
N ASP A 268 40.47 19.67 7.86
CA ASP A 268 39.72 20.77 8.48
C ASP A 268 39.71 22.02 7.57
N GLY A 269 38.51 22.53 7.26
CA GLY A 269 38.32 23.70 6.41
C GLY A 269 38.29 23.44 4.90
N VAL A 270 38.45 22.19 4.43
CA VAL A 270 38.23 21.81 3.03
C VAL A 270 36.75 21.52 2.78
N PRO A 271 36.05 22.23 1.87
CA PRO A 271 34.66 21.93 1.54
C PRO A 271 34.54 20.65 0.68
N HIS A 272 33.55 19.82 1.01
CA HIS A 272 33.13 18.67 0.20
C HIS A 272 32.59 19.09 -1.17
N LEU A 273 32.43 18.12 -2.10
CA LEU A 273 31.87 18.45 -3.42
C LEU A 273 30.40 18.80 -3.30
N VAL A 274 29.97 19.90 -3.92
CA VAL A 274 28.55 20.15 -4.07
C VAL A 274 27.95 19.16 -5.07
N VAL A 275 26.65 18.83 -4.93
CA VAL A 275 25.94 17.81 -5.72
C VAL A 275 26.20 17.92 -7.23
N TYR A 276 26.26 19.14 -7.77
CA TYR A 276 26.52 19.39 -9.19
C TYR A 276 27.94 19.01 -9.62
N THR A 277 28.95 19.33 -8.81
CA THR A 277 30.36 18.97 -9.06
C THR A 277 30.58 17.47 -8.85
N ALA A 278 29.97 16.88 -7.82
CA ALA A 278 29.97 15.43 -7.62
C ALA A 278 29.33 14.70 -8.81
N PHE A 279 28.15 15.14 -9.27
CA PHE A 279 27.46 14.53 -10.40
C PHE A 279 28.20 14.68 -11.74
N PHE A 280 28.96 15.76 -11.91
CA PHE A 280 29.87 15.95 -13.04
C PHE A 280 31.02 14.92 -13.04
N TYR A 281 31.79 14.79 -11.95
CA TYR A 281 32.87 13.80 -11.86
C TYR A 281 32.37 12.35 -11.91
N PHE A 282 31.24 12.07 -11.26
CA PHE A 282 30.49 10.82 -11.36
C PHE A 282 30.18 10.49 -12.83
N SER A 283 29.56 11.43 -13.56
CA SER A 283 29.17 11.21 -14.96
C SER A 283 30.36 11.11 -15.92
N ILE A 284 31.49 11.79 -15.64
CA ILE A 284 32.75 11.58 -16.36
C ILE A 284 33.24 10.14 -16.17
N SER A 285 33.23 9.62 -14.95
CA SER A 285 33.67 8.25 -14.70
C SER A 285 32.75 7.19 -15.33
N CYS A 286 31.42 7.41 -15.31
CA CYS A 286 30.44 6.64 -16.07
C CYS A 286 30.82 6.60 -17.56
N PHE A 287 31.09 7.77 -18.16
CA PHE A 287 31.40 7.90 -19.57
C PHE A 287 32.72 7.22 -19.97
N ILE A 288 33.77 7.38 -19.15
CA ILE A 288 35.08 6.75 -19.37
C ILE A 288 34.96 5.22 -19.33
N ILE A 289 34.34 4.65 -18.28
CA ILE A 289 34.21 3.19 -18.18
C ILE A 289 33.25 2.63 -19.26
N ALA A 290 32.19 3.38 -19.60
CA ALA A 290 31.29 3.03 -20.71
C ALA A 290 32.04 2.94 -22.04
N ILE A 291 32.89 3.93 -22.36
CA ILE A 291 33.72 3.93 -23.58
C ILE A 291 34.70 2.76 -23.57
N ILE A 292 35.44 2.55 -22.47
CA ILE A 292 36.44 1.47 -22.38
C ILE A 292 35.78 0.11 -22.61
N LEU A 293 34.74 -0.21 -21.84
CA LEU A 293 34.08 -1.52 -21.92
C LEU A 293 33.39 -1.75 -23.27
N ASN A 294 32.67 -0.75 -23.80
CA ASN A 294 31.92 -0.95 -25.03
C ASN A 294 32.80 -0.92 -26.29
N ILE A 295 33.90 -0.15 -26.31
CA ILE A 295 34.91 -0.30 -27.38
C ILE A 295 35.57 -1.68 -27.29
N THR A 296 35.86 -2.21 -26.10
CA THR A 296 36.32 -3.60 -25.96
C THR A 296 35.27 -4.58 -26.51
N PHE A 297 33.98 -4.41 -26.21
CA PHE A 297 32.89 -5.27 -26.69
C PHE A 297 32.55 -5.12 -28.19
N LEU A 298 33.05 -4.09 -28.90
CA LEU A 298 33.01 -4.06 -30.37
C LEU A 298 33.86 -5.19 -30.96
N TYR A 299 35.09 -5.36 -30.45
CA TYR A 299 36.09 -6.30 -30.99
C TYR A 299 36.07 -7.67 -30.29
N TYR A 300 35.73 -7.69 -29.00
CA TYR A 300 35.63 -8.85 -28.11
C TYR A 300 34.22 -8.92 -27.49
N PRO A 301 33.18 -9.19 -28.31
CA PRO A 301 31.80 -9.31 -27.82
C PRO A 301 31.63 -10.50 -26.87
N VAL A 302 30.66 -10.37 -25.96
CA VAL A 302 30.29 -11.38 -24.97
C VAL A 302 28.91 -11.96 -25.32
N LEU A 303 28.58 -13.15 -24.80
CA LEU A 303 27.26 -13.81 -24.94
C LEU A 303 26.85 -14.10 -26.40
N ASP A 304 27.84 -14.40 -27.25
CA ASP A 304 27.70 -14.75 -28.68
C ASP A 304 27.14 -13.64 -29.59
N LEU A 305 27.25 -12.38 -29.15
CA LEU A 305 27.00 -11.23 -30.02
C LEU A 305 28.01 -11.18 -31.19
N PRO A 306 27.60 -10.69 -32.38
CA PRO A 306 28.50 -10.54 -33.51
C PRO A 306 29.57 -9.48 -33.24
N LYS A 307 30.77 -9.69 -33.81
CA LYS A 307 31.83 -8.69 -33.81
C LYS A 307 31.42 -7.48 -34.64
N SER A 308 31.79 -6.30 -34.15
CA SER A 308 31.58 -5.02 -34.82
C SER A 308 32.92 -4.29 -34.98
N SER A 309 32.87 -3.04 -35.42
CA SER A 309 34.02 -2.14 -35.50
C SER A 309 33.57 -0.70 -35.21
N PHE A 310 34.52 0.18 -34.86
CA PHE A 310 34.20 1.59 -34.67
C PHE A 310 33.58 2.24 -35.92
N LYS A 311 33.98 1.82 -37.13
CA LYS A 311 33.37 2.27 -38.39
C LYS A 311 31.91 1.80 -38.54
N ALA A 312 31.60 0.57 -38.14
CA ALA A 312 30.22 0.06 -38.14
C ALA A 312 29.35 0.81 -37.12
N TYR A 313 29.86 1.06 -35.91
CA TYR A 313 29.18 1.89 -34.91
C TYR A 313 28.89 3.31 -35.41
N MET A 314 29.87 4.00 -36.02
CA MET A 314 29.65 5.35 -36.57
C MET A 314 28.55 5.37 -37.63
N ASN A 315 28.50 4.35 -38.50
CA ASN A 315 27.50 4.23 -39.55
C ASN A 315 26.13 3.71 -39.06
N ASP A 316 26.03 3.19 -37.83
CA ASP A 316 24.77 2.61 -37.31
C ASP A 316 23.83 3.67 -36.73
N TRP A 317 22.91 4.14 -37.59
CA TRP A 317 21.84 5.08 -37.23
C TRP A 317 20.53 4.42 -36.78
N ASN A 318 20.35 3.10 -36.95
CA ASN A 318 19.05 2.42 -36.75
C ASN A 318 18.65 2.38 -35.26
N GLY A 319 17.87 3.37 -34.83
CA GLY A 319 17.49 3.54 -33.43
C GLY A 319 18.48 4.36 -32.59
N ARG A 320 19.52 4.97 -33.19
CA ARG A 320 20.47 5.87 -32.49
C ARG A 320 19.76 6.98 -31.71
N GLY A 321 18.73 7.62 -32.29
CA GLY A 321 17.95 8.66 -31.63
C GLY A 321 17.26 8.19 -30.33
N TRP A 322 16.83 6.94 -30.27
CA TRP A 322 16.24 6.33 -29.06
C TRP A 322 17.30 6.05 -27.99
N ALA A 323 18.49 5.59 -28.38
CA ALA A 323 19.60 5.39 -27.45
C ALA A 323 20.09 6.72 -26.84
N LEU A 324 20.16 7.77 -27.66
CA LEU A 324 20.45 9.15 -27.23
C LEU A 324 19.37 9.69 -26.28
N MET A 325 18.09 9.42 -26.54
CA MET A 325 16.99 9.81 -25.65
C MET A 325 17.08 9.08 -24.29
N ALA A 326 17.39 7.78 -24.29
CA ALA A 326 17.57 6.99 -23.08
C ALA A 326 18.72 7.52 -22.20
N GLY A 327 19.83 7.96 -22.81
CA GLY A 327 20.95 8.55 -22.07
C GLY A 327 20.59 9.89 -21.44
N LEU A 328 19.90 10.78 -22.18
CA LEU A 328 19.37 12.02 -21.61
C LEU A 328 18.44 11.74 -20.43
N LEU A 329 17.49 10.82 -20.57
CA LEU A 329 16.54 10.45 -19.52
C LEU A 329 17.27 9.93 -18.27
N CYS A 330 18.23 9.02 -18.40
CA CYS A 330 18.97 8.54 -17.23
C CYS A 330 19.78 9.66 -16.56
N GLY A 331 20.46 10.51 -17.34
CA GLY A 331 21.24 11.62 -16.79
C GLY A 331 20.39 12.67 -16.05
N PHE A 332 19.23 13.05 -16.61
CA PHE A 332 18.28 13.92 -15.90
C PHE A 332 17.66 13.22 -14.68
N GLY A 333 17.36 11.92 -14.77
CA GLY A 333 16.84 11.12 -13.67
C GLY A 333 17.78 11.05 -12.48
N ASN A 334 19.05 10.68 -12.69
CA ASN A 334 20.07 10.62 -11.66
C ASN A 334 20.32 12.00 -11.03
N GLY A 335 20.45 13.05 -11.85
CA GLY A 335 20.65 14.41 -11.34
C GLY A 335 19.51 14.88 -10.42
N LEU A 336 18.26 14.58 -10.79
CA LEU A 336 17.09 14.86 -9.96
C LEU A 336 17.02 13.97 -8.70
N GLN A 337 17.43 12.70 -8.78
CA GLN A 337 17.54 11.81 -7.62
C GLN A 337 18.52 12.38 -6.59
N PHE A 338 19.72 12.80 -7.01
CA PHE A 338 20.73 13.39 -6.13
C PHE A 338 20.31 14.75 -5.56
N MET A 339 19.68 15.62 -6.37
CA MET A 339 19.08 16.88 -5.89
C MET A 339 17.97 16.65 -4.84
N GLY A 340 17.21 15.56 -4.95
CA GLY A 340 16.24 15.14 -3.94
C GLY A 340 16.91 14.56 -2.68
N GLY A 341 17.93 13.72 -2.86
CA GLY A 341 18.67 13.07 -1.77
C GLY A 341 19.36 14.04 -0.83
N GLN A 342 20.03 15.08 -1.35
CA GLN A 342 20.63 16.15 -0.54
C GLN A 342 19.64 16.80 0.45
N ALA A 343 18.35 16.80 0.11
CA ALA A 343 17.29 17.47 0.87
C ALA A 343 16.43 16.52 1.73
N ALA A 344 16.47 15.22 1.45
CA ALA A 344 15.61 14.21 2.06
C ALA A 344 16.36 13.05 2.74
N GLY A 345 17.69 13.00 2.64
CA GLY A 345 18.50 11.81 2.89
C GLY A 345 18.63 10.96 1.63
N TYR A 346 19.85 10.52 1.30
CA TYR A 346 20.08 9.63 0.16
C TYR A 346 19.40 8.26 0.38
N ALA A 347 19.27 7.83 1.64
CA ALA A 347 18.55 6.60 2.00
C ALA A 347 17.10 6.60 1.50
N ALA A 348 16.42 7.76 1.50
CA ALA A 348 15.09 7.92 0.91
C ALA A 348 15.12 8.07 -0.62
N ALA A 349 16.18 8.65 -1.18
CA ALA A 349 16.34 8.81 -2.63
C ALA A 349 16.61 7.49 -3.36
N ASP A 350 17.15 6.46 -2.70
CA ASP A 350 17.35 5.12 -3.28
C ASP A 350 16.03 4.47 -3.74
N ALA A 351 14.90 4.81 -3.09
CA ALA A 351 13.57 4.32 -3.45
C ALA A 351 13.06 4.80 -4.83
N VAL A 352 13.72 5.78 -5.43
CA VAL A 352 13.38 6.31 -6.77
C VAL A 352 13.62 5.27 -7.88
N GLN A 353 14.52 4.31 -7.67
CA GLN A 353 14.92 3.32 -8.67
C GLN A 353 13.86 2.22 -8.96
N VAL A 354 12.65 2.35 -8.40
CA VAL A 354 11.47 1.51 -8.72
C VAL A 354 10.85 1.83 -10.08
N GLY A 355 11.11 3.00 -10.65
CA GLY A 355 10.26 3.64 -11.67
C GLY A 355 9.84 2.78 -12.87
N THR A 356 10.67 1.84 -13.30
CA THR A 356 10.38 0.89 -14.38
C THR A 356 9.16 0.01 -14.10
N SER A 357 8.94 -0.37 -12.84
CA SER A 357 7.78 -1.18 -12.40
C SER A 357 6.44 -0.43 -12.51
N ILE A 358 6.48 0.91 -12.61
CA ILE A 358 5.30 1.78 -12.72
C ILE A 358 5.10 2.25 -14.18
N SER A 359 6.19 2.32 -14.95
CA SER A 359 6.23 2.76 -16.35
C SER A 359 5.31 1.95 -17.28
N GLU A 360 5.31 0.61 -17.18
CA GLU A 360 4.42 -0.25 -17.99
C GLU A 360 2.92 0.00 -17.72
N TYR A 361 2.56 0.54 -16.54
CA TYR A 361 1.18 0.86 -16.19
C TYR A 361 0.79 2.29 -16.59
N ILE A 362 1.68 3.27 -16.40
CA ILE A 362 1.44 4.68 -16.74
C ILE A 362 1.33 4.89 -18.27
N LEU A 363 2.12 4.17 -19.07
CA LEU A 363 2.03 4.25 -20.53
C LEU A 363 0.72 3.66 -21.10
N GLY A 364 -0.10 3.00 -20.27
CA GLY A 364 -1.38 2.42 -20.66
C GLY A 364 -2.60 3.34 -20.52
N ASN A 365 -2.54 4.44 -19.75
CA ASN A 365 -3.71 5.30 -19.54
C ASN A 365 -3.36 6.75 -19.12
N SER A 366 -3.76 7.74 -19.93
CA SER A 366 -3.30 9.13 -19.80
C SER A 366 -4.40 10.11 -19.35
N SER A 367 -4.36 10.60 -18.10
CA SER A 367 -4.87 11.95 -17.71
C SER A 367 -4.77 12.28 -16.20
N VAL A 368 -3.57 12.54 -15.65
CA VAL A 368 -3.43 13.13 -14.29
C VAL A 368 -2.37 14.25 -14.26
N TRP A 369 -2.81 15.50 -14.47
CA TRP A 369 -2.00 16.71 -14.26
C TRP A 369 -2.85 17.88 -13.72
N ARG A 370 -2.93 17.98 -12.39
CA ARG A 370 -3.35 19.11 -11.53
C ARG A 370 -3.16 18.63 -10.07
N VAL A 371 -2.80 19.43 -9.06
CA VAL A 371 -2.92 20.89 -8.81
C VAL A 371 -1.61 21.48 -8.26
N GLN A 372 -1.42 22.81 -8.31
CA GLN A 372 -0.33 23.54 -7.62
C GLN A 372 -0.81 24.38 -6.43
N LYS A 373 0.07 24.54 -5.43
CA LYS A 373 0.23 25.68 -4.48
C LYS A 373 -0.88 26.02 -3.48
N ILE A 374 -0.47 26.21 -2.22
CA ILE A 374 -0.31 27.54 -1.55
C ILE A 374 0.75 27.42 -0.42
N ILE A 375 1.18 28.53 0.21
CA ILE A 375 2.54 28.68 0.80
C ILE A 375 2.58 29.46 2.15
N LYS A 376 3.35 28.92 3.13
CA LYS A 376 4.03 29.52 4.32
C LYS A 376 3.25 30.20 5.48
N LYS A 377 3.67 29.79 6.69
CA LYS A 377 3.92 30.55 7.96
C LYS A 377 2.80 31.36 8.62
N ASN A 378 2.62 31.12 9.94
CA ASN A 378 3.09 32.09 10.95
C ASN A 378 3.34 31.43 12.34
N ILE A 379 3.81 32.22 13.30
CA ILE A 379 4.14 31.85 14.69
C ILE A 379 3.26 32.72 15.61
N TYR A 380 2.74 32.21 16.75
CA TYR A 380 2.89 32.80 18.10
C TYR A 380 1.91 32.28 19.18
N ILE A 381 2.40 32.36 20.43
CA ILE A 381 1.69 32.40 21.73
C ILE A 381 0.94 31.11 22.16
N ALA A 382 1.37 30.59 23.32
CA ALA A 382 0.58 29.70 24.16
C ALA A 382 -0.10 30.50 25.27
N SER A 383 -1.26 30.06 25.73
CA SER A 383 -2.03 30.67 26.83
C SER A 383 -2.07 29.75 28.04
N GLU A 384 -1.78 30.28 29.23
CA GLU A 384 -1.86 29.53 30.50
C GLU A 384 -3.22 29.69 31.17
N TYR A 385 -3.71 28.61 31.80
CA TYR A 385 -4.88 28.62 32.68
C TYR A 385 -4.65 27.70 33.89
N VAL A 386 -5.28 28.02 35.02
CA VAL A 386 -5.07 27.36 36.32
C VAL A 386 -6.37 26.71 36.80
N VAL A 387 -6.27 25.52 37.38
CA VAL A 387 -7.39 24.76 37.96
C VAL A 387 -7.03 24.30 39.38
N TYR A 388 -8.04 24.23 40.26
CA TYR A 388 -7.91 23.74 41.64
C TYR A 388 -8.57 22.38 41.81
N VAL A 389 -8.07 21.59 42.76
CA VAL A 389 -8.71 20.35 43.25
C VAL A 389 -8.98 20.51 44.74
N TYR A 390 -10.12 20.01 45.19
CA TYR A 390 -10.56 19.94 46.58
C TYR A 390 -10.77 18.49 47.02
N CYS A 391 -10.72 18.25 48.33
CA CYS A 391 -11.05 16.95 48.90
C CYS A 391 -11.87 17.18 50.18
N GLY A 392 -13.18 16.93 50.09
CA GLY A 392 -14.11 17.09 51.21
C GLY A 392 -14.13 15.85 52.11
N CYS A 393 -14.07 16.03 53.43
CA CYS A 393 -14.14 14.94 54.39
C CYS A 393 -15.51 14.94 55.11
N CYS A 394 -16.30 13.89 54.94
CA CYS A 394 -17.60 13.74 55.60
C CYS A 394 -17.45 13.16 57.01
N CYS A 395 -17.31 14.04 58.01
CA CYS A 395 -17.48 13.70 59.42
C CYS A 395 -18.60 14.54 60.02
N SER A 396 -19.77 13.93 60.22
CA SER A 396 -20.92 14.55 60.85
C SER A 396 -20.75 14.61 62.38
N HIS A 397 -20.11 15.67 62.88
CA HIS A 397 -20.42 16.39 64.13
C HIS A 397 -19.56 17.67 64.15
N GLY A 398 -20.12 18.80 64.61
CA GLY A 398 -19.53 20.11 64.33
C GLY A 398 -18.30 20.48 65.19
N ILE A 399 -17.18 20.77 64.53
CA ILE A 399 -16.21 21.85 64.86
C ILE A 399 -15.29 22.07 63.64
N SER A 400 -14.77 23.29 63.47
CA SER A 400 -14.13 23.75 62.24
C SER A 400 -12.64 23.40 62.11
N ARG A 401 -12.28 22.73 61.00
CA ARG A 401 -11.09 23.03 60.15
C ARG A 401 -11.07 22.11 58.92
N ALA A 402 -11.16 22.69 57.72
CA ALA A 402 -11.07 21.95 56.47
C ALA A 402 -9.60 21.79 56.03
N SER A 403 -9.08 20.56 56.08
CA SER A 403 -7.74 20.21 55.61
C SER A 403 -7.70 20.13 54.09
N LYS A 404 -7.43 21.25 53.42
CA LYS A 404 -7.36 21.32 51.95
C LYS A 404 -6.13 20.60 51.41
N ILE A 405 -6.32 19.80 50.36
CA ILE A 405 -5.25 19.21 49.55
C ILE A 405 -5.45 19.68 48.11
N GLY A 406 -4.53 20.51 47.61
CA GLY A 406 -4.50 20.97 46.22
C GLY A 406 -3.33 20.35 45.46
N VAL A 407 -3.44 20.29 44.13
CA VAL A 407 -2.39 19.80 43.23
C VAL A 407 -2.35 20.66 41.96
N TYR A 408 -1.17 21.03 41.45
CA TYR A 408 -1.04 21.55 40.08
C TYR A 408 -0.82 20.42 39.08
N VAL A 409 -1.52 20.47 37.94
CA VAL A 409 -1.34 19.61 36.77
C VAL A 409 -1.48 20.46 35.49
N TYR A 410 -0.57 20.29 34.53
CA TYR A 410 -0.56 21.04 33.27
C TYR A 410 -1.12 20.21 32.09
N TYR A 411 -2.45 20.20 31.92
CA TYR A 411 -3.23 20.04 30.66
C TYR A 411 -4.76 20.17 30.94
N PRO A 412 -5.63 20.45 29.94
CA PRO A 412 -7.07 20.70 30.15
C PRO A 412 -7.92 19.41 30.12
N LEU A 413 -8.96 19.30 30.98
CA LEU A 413 -9.97 18.21 31.02
C LEU A 413 -11.13 18.68 31.99
N ILE A 414 -12.44 18.45 31.73
CA ILE A 414 -13.64 19.05 32.44
C ILE A 414 -14.95 18.19 32.39
N LEU A 415 -15.60 17.66 33.47
CA LEU A 415 -17.00 18.02 33.95
C LEU A 415 -17.50 17.27 35.25
N LEU A 416 -18.58 17.75 35.89
CA LEU A 416 -19.26 17.43 37.19
C LEU A 416 -20.35 16.31 37.12
N LEU A 417 -20.98 15.67 38.14
CA LEU A 417 -20.94 15.43 39.63
C LEU A 417 -21.85 14.16 39.93
N VAL A 418 -22.27 13.64 41.12
CA VAL A 418 -22.38 14.04 42.55
C VAL A 418 -22.48 12.79 43.51
N ASN A 419 -22.39 12.98 44.85
CA ASN A 419 -22.76 12.16 46.03
C ASN A 419 -23.14 10.64 45.96
N GLY A 420 -22.49 9.83 46.80
CA GLY A 420 -22.89 8.47 47.23
C GLY A 420 -21.75 7.71 47.92
N ASP A 421 -22.02 6.95 49.00
CA ASP A 421 -20.98 6.44 49.91
C ASP A 421 -19.85 5.60 49.26
N CYS A 422 -18.61 5.92 49.65
CA CYS A 422 -17.37 5.14 49.45
C CYS A 422 -16.93 4.78 48.01
N TYR A 423 -17.43 5.47 46.98
CA TYR A 423 -17.03 5.27 45.56
C TYR A 423 -15.49 5.29 45.31
N MET A 424 -14.77 6.12 46.08
CA MET A 424 -13.35 6.50 45.85
C MET A 424 -12.32 5.37 46.04
N ARG A 425 -12.70 4.18 46.56
CA ARG A 425 -11.74 3.07 46.79
C ARG A 425 -11.21 2.38 45.52
N GLY A 426 -11.79 2.64 44.35
CA GLY A 426 -11.39 2.00 43.09
C GLY A 426 -10.18 2.67 42.43
N ASN A 427 -9.02 2.00 42.42
CA ASN A 427 -7.75 2.53 41.89
C ASN A 427 -7.65 2.49 40.33
N THR A 428 -8.64 3.04 39.64
CA THR A 428 -8.51 3.40 38.21
C THR A 428 -7.74 4.71 38.14
N HIS A 429 -6.62 4.75 37.42
CA HIS A 429 -5.67 5.88 37.48
C HIS A 429 -5.03 6.22 36.13
N PHE A 430 -4.54 7.45 36.00
CA PHE A 430 -3.78 7.96 34.86
C PHE A 430 -2.41 8.49 35.33
N ILE A 431 -1.39 8.48 34.46
CA ILE A 431 -0.02 8.87 34.82
C ILE A 431 0.23 10.34 34.46
N VAL A 432 0.54 11.16 35.47
CA VAL A 432 1.07 12.52 35.32
C VAL A 432 2.59 12.48 35.47
N PRO A 433 3.40 13.03 34.54
CA PRO A 433 4.86 13.11 34.74
C PRO A 433 5.21 13.89 36.00
N ALA A 434 6.13 13.41 36.84
CA ALA A 434 6.38 14.02 38.16
C ALA A 434 6.85 15.48 38.08
N LYS A 435 7.45 15.91 36.95
CA LYS A 435 7.81 17.31 36.65
C LYS A 435 6.61 18.24 36.42
N ARG A 436 5.38 17.71 36.37
CA ARG A 436 4.11 18.43 36.19
C ARG A 436 3.08 18.10 37.29
N PHE A 437 3.56 17.65 38.45
CA PHE A 437 2.76 17.34 39.63
C PHE A 437 3.36 18.06 40.84
N GLU A 438 2.64 19.03 41.40
CA GLU A 438 3.04 19.75 42.63
C GLU A 438 1.96 19.57 43.69
N LEU A 439 2.35 19.33 44.95
CA LEU A 439 1.43 19.14 46.07
C LEU A 439 1.34 20.42 46.91
N LEU A 440 0.16 21.03 47.01
CA LEU A 440 -0.01 22.39 47.53
C LEU A 440 -0.27 22.44 49.05
N GLY A 441 0.38 23.38 49.74
CA GLY A 441 0.13 23.68 51.15
C GLY A 441 0.40 22.51 52.12
N ASP A 442 -0.34 22.45 53.22
CA ASP A 442 -0.16 21.48 54.31
C ASP A 442 -0.50 20.02 53.95
N SER A 443 -0.77 19.72 52.68
CA SER A 443 -1.18 18.41 52.16
C SER A 443 -0.33 17.24 52.65
N ASN A 444 1.00 17.40 52.68
CA ASN A 444 1.92 16.37 53.15
C ASN A 444 1.64 15.93 54.60
N GLN A 445 1.05 16.79 55.44
CA GLN A 445 0.69 16.44 56.81
C GLN A 445 -0.41 15.36 56.90
N PHE A 446 -1.19 15.14 55.83
CA PHE A 446 -2.33 14.21 55.80
C PHE A 446 -2.04 12.90 55.04
N LEU A 447 -0.84 12.77 54.47
CA LEU A 447 -0.45 11.60 53.69
C LEU A 447 0.37 10.60 54.53
N THR A 448 0.36 9.35 54.10
CA THR A 448 1.25 8.28 54.55
C THR A 448 1.62 7.44 53.34
N THR A 449 2.86 6.97 53.28
CA THR A 449 3.41 6.27 52.13
C THR A 449 3.94 4.92 52.55
N TYR A 450 3.36 3.86 52.02
CA TYR A 450 3.86 2.50 52.16
C TYR A 450 4.78 2.14 50.97
N THR A 451 5.84 1.37 51.23
CA THR A 451 6.76 0.86 50.20
C THR A 451 7.08 -0.60 50.49
N PHE A 452 7.26 -1.42 49.45
CA PHE A 452 7.48 -2.85 49.59
C PHE A 452 8.43 -3.40 48.52
N GLY A 453 9.24 -4.40 48.88
CA GLY A 453 10.27 -4.97 48.01
C GLY A 453 11.34 -3.94 47.63
N THR A 454 11.51 -3.67 46.34
CA THR A 454 12.54 -2.78 45.78
C THR A 454 12.39 -1.28 46.11
N HIS A 455 11.42 -0.90 46.94
CA HIS A 455 11.02 0.48 47.27
C HIS A 455 10.70 1.43 46.08
N THR A 456 10.71 0.91 44.85
CA THR A 456 10.45 1.65 43.60
C THR A 456 9.02 2.16 43.50
N ALA A 457 8.06 1.39 44.02
CA ALA A 457 6.66 1.81 44.13
C ALA A 457 6.43 2.49 45.48
N LYS A 458 5.81 3.67 45.45
CA LYS A 458 5.42 4.43 46.65
C LYS A 458 3.91 4.51 46.72
N HIS A 459 3.32 3.65 47.54
CA HIS A 459 1.87 3.56 47.75
C HIS A 459 1.45 4.64 48.76
N THR A 460 1.23 5.84 48.25
CA THR A 460 0.72 6.98 49.03
C THR A 460 -0.80 6.85 49.24
N PHE A 461 -1.27 7.21 50.43
CA PHE A 461 -2.68 7.30 50.77
C PHE A 461 -2.91 8.32 51.88
N CYS A 462 -4.14 8.81 52.00
CA CYS A 462 -4.52 9.68 53.12
C CYS A 462 -4.56 8.90 54.43
N LYS A 463 -3.83 9.36 55.44
CA LYS A 463 -3.71 8.70 56.76
C LYS A 463 -4.99 8.78 57.62
N VAL A 464 -5.98 9.57 57.17
CA VAL A 464 -7.25 9.78 57.88
C VAL A 464 -8.37 8.90 57.32
N CYS A 465 -8.48 8.76 55.99
CA CYS A 465 -9.55 7.99 55.34
C CYS A 465 -9.09 6.74 54.58
N GLY A 466 -7.78 6.50 54.47
CA GLY A 466 -7.20 5.32 53.80
C GLY A 466 -7.28 5.34 52.27
N ILE A 467 -7.73 6.44 51.66
CA ILE A 467 -7.88 6.56 50.20
C ILE A 467 -6.53 6.89 49.54
N THR A 468 -6.15 6.09 48.54
CA THR A 468 -5.13 6.46 47.55
C THR A 468 -5.76 7.43 46.55
N SER A 469 -5.45 8.71 46.68
CA SER A 469 -5.77 9.74 45.68
C SER A 469 -4.72 9.78 44.56
N PHE A 470 -3.48 9.48 44.90
CA PHE A 470 -2.38 9.28 43.95
C PHE A 470 -1.29 8.39 44.56
N TYR A 471 -0.43 7.78 43.72
CA TYR A 471 0.74 7.00 44.14
C TYR A 471 1.83 6.97 43.06
N ILE A 472 3.03 6.45 43.35
CA ILE A 472 4.08 6.22 42.33
C ILE A 472 4.11 4.71 41.99
N PRO A 473 3.77 4.31 40.76
CA PRO A 473 3.77 2.90 40.35
C PRO A 473 5.17 2.42 39.93
N ARG A 474 5.43 1.11 40.06
CA ARG A 474 6.70 0.51 39.61
C ARG A 474 6.93 0.63 38.09
N SER A 475 5.86 0.70 37.29
CA SER A 475 5.93 0.81 35.83
C SER A 475 6.34 2.19 35.31
N ASN A 476 6.12 3.23 36.11
CA ASN A 476 6.36 4.64 35.75
C ASN A 476 6.94 5.36 36.99
N PRO A 477 8.18 5.04 37.41
CA PRO A 477 8.78 5.58 38.63
C PRO A 477 9.09 7.09 38.55
N ASP A 478 9.07 7.65 37.34
CA ASP A 478 9.18 9.05 36.96
C ASP A 478 7.81 9.77 36.87
N GLY A 479 6.71 9.04 37.09
CA GLY A 479 5.34 9.53 37.04
C GLY A 479 4.56 9.31 38.33
N VAL A 480 3.48 10.07 38.47
CA VAL A 480 2.51 9.96 39.56
C VAL A 480 1.21 9.44 38.97
N ALA A 481 0.77 8.27 39.42
CA ALA A 481 -0.53 7.70 39.11
C ALA A 481 -1.60 8.41 39.94
N VAL A 482 -2.44 9.24 39.31
CA VAL A 482 -3.56 9.95 39.94
C VAL A 482 -4.83 9.13 39.75
N THR A 483 -5.54 8.84 40.84
CA THR A 483 -6.76 8.01 40.82
C THR A 483 -7.95 8.83 40.32
N PHE A 484 -8.53 8.42 39.20
CA PHE A 484 -9.68 9.05 38.52
C PHE A 484 -10.80 9.42 39.49
N LYS A 485 -11.17 8.49 40.38
CA LYS A 485 -12.26 8.64 41.35
C LYS A 485 -11.98 9.62 42.49
N CYS A 486 -10.77 10.17 42.55
CA CYS A 486 -10.29 11.09 43.57
C CYS A 486 -9.99 12.49 42.99
N VAL A 487 -10.25 12.70 41.71
CA VAL A 487 -10.29 14.02 41.05
C VAL A 487 -11.69 14.59 41.25
N ASP A 488 -11.81 15.92 41.39
CA ASP A 488 -13.11 16.57 41.42
C ASP A 488 -13.88 16.27 40.11
N PRO A 489 -15.15 15.83 40.21
CA PRO A 489 -16.07 15.95 39.10
C PRO A 489 -16.19 17.44 38.76
N GLY A 490 -15.67 17.80 37.60
CA GLY A 490 -15.42 19.15 37.13
C GLY A 490 -14.17 19.24 36.27
N THR A 491 -13.31 18.21 36.33
CA THR A 491 -11.91 18.30 35.86
C THR A 491 -11.50 17.18 34.89
N LEU A 492 -12.45 16.45 34.28
CA LEU A 492 -12.16 15.36 33.31
C LEU A 492 -13.17 15.34 32.13
N LEU A 493 -12.70 15.62 30.90
CA LEU A 493 -13.49 15.94 29.68
C LEU A 493 -14.15 14.73 29.03
N HIS A 494 -13.36 13.67 28.87
CA HIS A 494 -13.70 12.46 28.14
C HIS A 494 -12.89 11.30 28.73
N VAL A 495 -13.43 10.08 28.70
CA VAL A 495 -12.77 8.89 29.28
C VAL A 495 -12.81 7.75 28.28
N GLU A 496 -11.82 7.74 27.38
CA GLU A 496 -11.69 6.72 26.35
C GLU A 496 -11.18 5.40 26.90
N SER A 497 -12.06 4.41 26.99
CA SER A 497 -11.62 3.04 27.24
C SER A 497 -11.02 2.45 25.95
N LYS A 498 -9.70 2.29 25.91
CA LYS A 498 -9.03 1.51 24.84
C LYS A 498 -9.63 0.13 24.65
N GLY A 499 -10.04 -0.52 25.74
CA GLY A 499 -10.73 -1.81 25.69
C GLY A 499 -12.09 -1.73 25.00
N GLY A 500 -12.82 -0.61 25.18
CA GLY A 500 -14.05 -0.32 24.47
C GLY A 500 -13.82 -0.11 22.97
N ALA A 501 -12.84 0.72 22.60
CA ALA A 501 -12.47 0.94 21.19
C ALA A 501 -12.08 -0.38 20.49
N ILE A 502 -11.23 -1.20 21.13
CA ILE A 502 -10.83 -2.52 20.62
C ILE A 502 -12.04 -3.47 20.52
N ALA A 503 -12.95 -3.49 21.49
CA ALA A 503 -14.17 -4.28 21.41
C ALA A 503 -15.08 -3.86 20.23
N CYS A 504 -15.25 -2.55 20.00
CA CYS A 504 -15.97 -2.03 18.84
C CYS A 504 -15.32 -2.47 17.53
N MET A 505 -13.99 -2.37 17.40
CA MET A 505 -13.26 -2.80 16.20
C MET A 505 -13.35 -4.31 15.96
N LEU A 506 -13.26 -5.15 17.01
CA LEU A 506 -13.42 -6.60 16.88
C LEU A 506 -14.86 -7.02 16.49
N LEU A 507 -15.87 -6.29 16.97
CA LEU A 507 -17.26 -6.49 16.56
C LEU A 507 -17.52 -5.99 15.13
N ALA A 508 -16.90 -4.87 14.75
CA ALA A 508 -16.91 -4.35 13.38
C ALA A 508 -16.33 -5.37 12.39
N LEU A 509 -15.18 -5.97 12.71
CA LEU A 509 -14.52 -7.02 11.93
C LEU A 509 -15.44 -8.24 11.71
N LEU A 510 -16.17 -8.67 12.76
CA LEU A 510 -17.14 -9.76 12.65
C LEU A 510 -18.29 -9.43 11.70
N PHE A 511 -18.85 -8.22 11.79
CA PHE A 511 -19.97 -7.81 10.93
C PHE A 511 -19.54 -7.55 9.48
N LEU A 512 -18.45 -6.78 9.30
CA LEU A 512 -17.92 -6.40 7.99
C LEU A 512 -17.39 -7.60 7.20
N GLY A 513 -16.87 -8.64 7.86
CA GLY A 513 -16.47 -9.88 7.19
C GLY A 513 -17.61 -10.89 6.98
N THR A 514 -18.82 -10.64 7.52
CA THR A 514 -19.97 -11.56 7.38
C THR A 514 -20.92 -11.15 6.24
N TRP A 515 -21.18 -9.85 6.02
CA TRP A 515 -22.05 -9.42 4.91
C TRP A 515 -21.58 -9.86 3.50
N PRO A 516 -20.26 -9.93 3.17
CA PRO A 516 -19.79 -10.40 1.87
C PRO A 516 -20.19 -11.85 1.59
N ALA A 517 -20.16 -12.70 2.62
CA ALA A 517 -20.59 -14.09 2.54
C ALA A 517 -22.10 -14.20 2.29
N ILE A 518 -22.92 -13.38 2.96
CA ILE A 518 -24.38 -13.37 2.77
C ILE A 518 -24.76 -12.90 1.35
N LEU A 519 -24.05 -11.92 0.77
CA LEU A 519 -24.30 -11.51 -0.60
C LEU A 519 -23.81 -12.56 -1.62
N THR A 520 -22.67 -13.21 -1.36
CA THR A 520 -22.16 -14.34 -2.16
C THR A 520 -23.13 -15.53 -2.15
N LEU A 521 -23.77 -15.80 -1.01
CA LEU A 521 -24.82 -16.82 -0.85
C LEU A 521 -26.03 -16.53 -1.77
N LEU A 522 -26.44 -15.26 -1.90
CA LEU A 522 -27.56 -14.86 -2.74
C LEU A 522 -27.23 -14.92 -4.24
N GLU A 523 -26.02 -14.52 -4.61
CA GLU A 523 -25.47 -14.65 -5.97
C GLU A 523 -25.49 -16.14 -6.41
N ARG A 524 -24.93 -17.03 -5.57
CA ARG A 524 -24.90 -18.49 -5.80
C ARG A 524 -26.28 -19.13 -5.89
N ARG A 525 -27.28 -18.56 -5.21
CA ARG A 525 -28.71 -18.97 -5.29
C ARG A 525 -29.44 -18.45 -6.53
N GLY A 526 -28.80 -17.57 -7.33
CA GLY A 526 -29.37 -17.02 -8.57
C GLY A 526 -30.11 -15.69 -8.41
N LYS A 527 -30.08 -15.05 -7.22
CA LYS A 527 -30.66 -13.70 -7.04
C LYS A 527 -29.76 -12.67 -7.74
N LEU A 528 -30.37 -11.77 -8.52
CA LEU A 528 -29.62 -10.78 -9.30
C LEU A 528 -28.80 -9.84 -8.38
N PRO A 529 -27.52 -9.56 -8.69
CA PRO A 529 -26.67 -8.68 -7.89
C PRO A 529 -27.30 -7.29 -7.68
N GLN A 530 -27.86 -6.71 -8.75
CA GLN A 530 -28.47 -5.39 -8.71
C GLN A 530 -29.79 -5.31 -7.90
N HIS A 531 -30.52 -6.42 -7.75
CA HIS A 531 -31.64 -6.49 -6.78
C HIS A 531 -31.10 -6.56 -5.34
N THR A 532 -30.10 -7.43 -5.16
CA THR A 532 -29.46 -7.70 -3.88
C THR A 532 -28.80 -6.45 -3.29
N TYR A 533 -28.14 -5.64 -4.13
CA TYR A 533 -27.46 -4.42 -3.70
C TYR A 533 -28.42 -3.26 -3.37
N LEU A 534 -29.59 -3.19 -4.04
CA LEU A 534 -30.65 -2.23 -3.69
C LEU A 534 -31.26 -2.55 -2.32
N ASP A 535 -31.59 -3.82 -2.06
CA ASP A 535 -32.07 -4.25 -0.73
C ASP A 535 -31.03 -3.96 0.36
N TYR A 536 -29.76 -4.28 0.10
CA TYR A 536 -28.61 -3.99 0.97
C TYR A 536 -28.42 -2.49 1.28
N SER A 537 -28.51 -1.61 0.28
CA SER A 537 -28.19 -0.18 0.48
C SER A 537 -29.24 0.53 1.33
N ILE A 538 -30.52 0.12 1.23
CA ILE A 538 -31.62 0.60 2.07
C ILE A 538 -31.31 0.33 3.55
N THR A 539 -30.90 -0.89 3.89
CA THR A 539 -30.61 -1.24 5.30
C THR A 539 -29.27 -0.72 5.80
N ASN A 540 -28.27 -0.54 4.93
CA ASN A 540 -27.02 0.14 5.30
C ASN A 540 -27.30 1.60 5.72
N LEU A 541 -28.15 2.33 4.98
CA LEU A 541 -28.61 3.65 5.41
C LEU A 541 -29.44 3.59 6.69
N LEU A 542 -30.36 2.61 6.83
CA LEU A 542 -31.19 2.46 8.03
C LEU A 542 -30.34 2.27 9.30
N ALA A 543 -29.27 1.47 9.25
CA ALA A 543 -28.36 1.30 10.39
C ALA A 543 -27.65 2.62 10.75
N ALA A 544 -27.24 3.43 9.77
CA ALA A 544 -26.66 4.75 10.01
C ALA A 544 -27.68 5.75 10.60
N VAL A 545 -28.94 5.72 10.14
CA VAL A 545 -30.04 6.50 10.73
C VAL A 545 -30.27 6.08 12.19
N ILE A 546 -30.31 4.77 12.48
CA ILE A 546 -30.45 4.26 13.86
C ILE A 546 -29.29 4.76 14.74
N ILE A 547 -28.04 4.66 14.27
CA ILE A 547 -26.86 5.14 15.01
C ILE A 547 -26.92 6.66 15.25
N ALA A 548 -27.30 7.45 14.24
CA ALA A 548 -27.37 8.91 14.35
C ALA A 548 -28.45 9.38 15.34
N PHE A 549 -29.66 8.82 15.27
CA PHE A 549 -30.77 9.16 16.17
C PHE A 549 -30.71 8.47 17.55
N THR A 550 -29.72 7.61 17.79
CA THR A 550 -29.44 7.05 19.14
C THR A 550 -28.15 7.63 19.70
N PHE A 551 -26.99 7.09 19.31
CA PHE A 551 -25.69 7.52 19.83
C PHE A 551 -25.34 8.98 19.49
N GLY A 552 -25.85 9.52 18.38
CA GLY A 552 -25.71 10.94 18.03
C GLY A 552 -26.53 11.91 18.87
N GLU A 553 -27.49 11.42 19.67
CA GLU A 553 -28.30 12.21 20.62
C GLU A 553 -28.03 11.86 22.10
N ILE A 554 -27.28 10.80 22.38
CA ILE A 554 -26.90 10.40 23.74
C ILE A 554 -25.71 11.26 24.21
N GLY A 555 -26.01 12.39 24.84
CA GLY A 555 -25.02 13.27 25.46
C GLY A 555 -25.59 14.63 25.86
N ASN A 556 -24.80 15.40 26.62
CA ASN A 556 -25.03 16.83 26.79
C ASN A 556 -24.37 17.56 25.63
N SER A 557 -25.13 18.23 24.77
CA SER A 557 -24.56 19.03 23.68
C SER A 557 -23.68 20.15 24.23
N THR A 558 -22.46 20.28 23.72
CA THR A 558 -21.59 21.43 23.97
C THR A 558 -21.38 22.23 22.68
N PRO A 559 -20.87 23.47 22.75
CA PRO A 559 -20.51 24.23 21.54
C PRO A 559 -19.42 23.56 20.68
N GLU A 560 -18.58 22.72 21.31
CA GLU A 560 -17.45 22.02 20.68
C GLU A 560 -17.86 20.62 20.15
N MET A 561 -18.79 19.95 20.84
CA MET A 561 -19.42 18.70 20.42
C MET A 561 -20.95 18.82 20.47
N PRO A 562 -21.59 19.36 19.41
CA PRO A 562 -23.04 19.40 19.29
C PRO A 562 -23.63 18.02 19.00
N ASN A 563 -24.86 17.77 19.49
CA ASN A 563 -25.63 16.59 19.08
C ASN A 563 -25.94 16.61 17.57
N PHE A 564 -26.23 15.43 17.02
CA PHE A 564 -26.53 15.21 15.61
C PHE A 564 -27.55 16.21 15.04
N LEU A 565 -28.72 16.35 15.67
CA LEU A 565 -29.80 17.25 15.22
C LEU A 565 -29.40 18.73 15.20
N ILE A 566 -28.53 19.16 16.13
CA ILE A 566 -27.99 20.53 16.15
C ILE A 566 -26.99 20.70 15.00
N GLN A 567 -26.14 19.70 14.78
CA GLN A 567 -25.08 19.74 13.78
C GLN A 567 -25.61 19.72 12.32
N LEU A 568 -26.81 19.17 12.08
CA LEU A 568 -27.51 19.27 10.78
C LEU A 568 -27.84 20.71 10.35
N SER A 569 -27.90 21.67 11.28
CA SER A 569 -28.19 23.09 10.98
C SER A 569 -26.96 24.00 10.89
N GLN A 570 -25.75 23.45 10.97
CA GLN A 570 -24.49 24.22 10.98
C GLN A 570 -23.84 24.28 9.59
N GLU A 571 -23.05 25.33 9.32
CA GLU A 571 -22.33 25.50 8.04
C GLU A 571 -21.03 24.65 7.96
N ASN A 572 -21.14 23.34 8.19
CA ASN A 572 -20.03 22.38 8.19
C ASN A 572 -19.81 21.69 6.81
N TRP A 573 -20.26 22.34 5.73
CA TRP A 573 -20.24 21.80 4.36
C TRP A 573 -18.92 21.18 3.87
N PRO A 574 -17.72 21.73 4.15
CA PRO A 574 -16.45 21.09 3.77
C PRO A 574 -16.31 19.67 4.36
N SER A 575 -16.54 19.51 5.65
CA SER A 575 -16.55 18.20 6.34
C SER A 575 -17.65 17.28 5.81
N VAL A 576 -18.84 17.82 5.52
CA VAL A 576 -19.94 17.04 4.91
C VAL A 576 -19.53 16.51 3.54
N LEU A 577 -18.85 17.31 2.71
CA LEU A 577 -18.36 16.87 1.41
C LEU A 577 -17.29 15.77 1.53
N PHE A 578 -16.40 15.82 2.53
CA PHE A 578 -15.46 14.72 2.79
C PHE A 578 -16.16 13.44 3.27
N ALA A 579 -17.16 13.54 4.15
CA ALA A 579 -17.98 12.40 4.56
C ALA A 579 -18.72 11.79 3.36
N MET A 580 -19.36 12.63 2.54
CA MET A 580 -20.05 12.20 1.33
C MET A 580 -19.11 11.57 0.31
N LEU A 581 -17.89 12.10 0.12
CA LEU A 581 -16.87 11.52 -0.75
C LEU A 581 -16.47 10.10 -0.27
N GLY A 582 -16.22 9.94 1.03
CA GLY A 582 -15.94 8.64 1.64
C GLY A 582 -17.06 7.61 1.37
N GLY A 583 -18.31 8.03 1.52
CA GLY A 583 -19.48 7.18 1.27
C GLY A 583 -19.65 6.77 -0.20
N VAL A 584 -19.31 7.67 -1.14
CA VAL A 584 -19.31 7.37 -2.57
C VAL A 584 -18.24 6.32 -2.91
N VAL A 585 -16.99 6.50 -2.43
CA VAL A 585 -15.92 5.55 -2.74
C VAL A 585 -16.14 4.19 -2.04
N LEU A 586 -16.65 4.16 -0.80
CA LEU A 586 -17.05 2.90 -0.17
C LEU A 586 -18.13 2.18 -0.99
N SER A 587 -19.17 2.88 -1.45
CA SER A 587 -20.23 2.24 -2.26
C SER A 587 -19.74 1.78 -3.63
N LEU A 588 -18.77 2.45 -4.24
CA LEU A 588 -18.16 1.99 -5.49
C LEU A 588 -17.36 0.70 -5.25
N GLY A 589 -16.55 0.66 -4.19
CA GLY A 589 -15.80 -0.53 -3.80
C GLY A 589 -16.70 -1.72 -3.46
N ASN A 590 -17.72 -1.52 -2.62
CA ASN A 590 -18.67 -2.56 -2.21
C ASN A 590 -19.50 -3.11 -3.38
N LEU A 591 -19.86 -2.26 -4.35
CA LEU A 591 -20.55 -2.71 -5.55
C LEU A 591 -19.60 -3.48 -6.47
N SER A 592 -18.34 -3.03 -6.61
CA SER A 592 -17.32 -3.75 -7.38
C SER A 592 -16.94 -5.11 -6.76
N THR A 593 -16.79 -5.23 -5.44
CA THR A 593 -16.52 -6.55 -4.81
C THR A 593 -17.66 -7.54 -5.07
N GLN A 594 -18.92 -7.09 -5.06
CA GLN A 594 -20.08 -7.93 -5.38
C GLN A 594 -19.95 -8.63 -6.75
N TYR A 595 -19.49 -7.92 -7.78
CA TYR A 595 -19.23 -8.51 -9.09
C TYR A 595 -17.93 -9.33 -9.11
N ALA A 596 -16.89 -8.92 -8.38
CA ALA A 596 -15.60 -9.63 -8.34
C ALA A 596 -15.69 -11.03 -7.73
N TRP A 597 -16.52 -11.26 -6.69
CA TRP A 597 -16.75 -12.59 -6.09
C TRP A 597 -17.27 -13.63 -7.11
N ALA A 598 -17.84 -13.18 -8.24
CA ALA A 598 -18.21 -14.08 -9.33
C ALA A 598 -16.98 -14.74 -9.99
N PHE A 599 -15.94 -13.96 -10.26
CA PHE A 599 -14.81 -14.35 -11.10
C PHE A 599 -13.65 -14.99 -10.34
N VAL A 600 -13.27 -14.43 -9.19
CA VAL A 600 -12.07 -14.87 -8.43
C VAL A 600 -12.39 -15.53 -7.09
N GLY A 601 -13.66 -15.50 -6.67
CA GLY A 601 -14.13 -16.06 -5.40
C GLY A 601 -14.02 -15.10 -4.21
N LEU A 602 -14.78 -15.38 -3.16
CA LEU A 602 -14.88 -14.51 -1.98
C LEU A 602 -13.51 -14.36 -1.28
N SER A 603 -12.89 -15.50 -0.97
CA SER A 603 -11.61 -15.60 -0.27
C SER A 603 -10.44 -14.86 -0.94
N VAL A 604 -10.50 -14.59 -2.25
CA VAL A 604 -9.43 -13.90 -2.99
C VAL A 604 -9.73 -12.41 -3.16
N THR A 605 -10.98 -12.05 -3.50
CA THR A 605 -11.41 -10.65 -3.60
C THR A 605 -11.12 -9.91 -2.31
N GLU A 606 -11.58 -10.46 -1.17
CA GLU A 606 -11.48 -9.79 0.13
C GLU A 606 -10.02 -9.59 0.56
N VAL A 607 -9.11 -10.50 0.22
CA VAL A 607 -7.69 -10.33 0.57
C VAL A 607 -7.03 -9.23 -0.27
N ILE A 608 -7.24 -9.24 -1.59
CA ILE A 608 -6.64 -8.24 -2.48
C ILE A 608 -7.14 -6.84 -2.12
N THR A 609 -8.45 -6.67 -1.93
CA THR A 609 -9.03 -5.38 -1.57
C THR A 609 -8.56 -4.91 -0.20
N SER A 610 -8.57 -5.79 0.81
CA SER A 610 -8.16 -5.45 2.18
C SER A 610 -6.68 -5.06 2.26
N SER A 611 -5.78 -5.77 1.60
CA SER A 611 -4.35 -5.43 1.63
C SER A 611 -4.04 -4.12 0.91
N ILE A 612 -4.74 -3.78 -0.19
CA ILE A 612 -4.63 -2.46 -0.82
C ILE A 612 -5.19 -1.38 0.13
N THR A 613 -6.31 -1.66 0.79
CA THR A 613 -6.96 -0.75 1.74
C THR A 613 -6.05 -0.41 2.90
N VAL A 614 -5.41 -1.40 3.53
CA VAL A 614 -4.48 -1.19 4.64
C VAL A 614 -3.20 -0.48 4.17
N VAL A 615 -2.55 -0.95 3.10
CA VAL A 615 -1.27 -0.37 2.66
C VAL A 615 -1.38 1.12 2.32
N ILE A 616 -2.45 1.53 1.63
CA ILE A 616 -2.65 2.94 1.24
C ILE A 616 -3.39 3.71 2.35
N GLY A 617 -4.54 3.18 2.81
CA GLY A 617 -5.43 3.85 3.77
C GLY A 617 -4.80 4.05 5.14
N THR A 618 -4.16 3.02 5.72
CA THR A 618 -3.48 3.13 7.01
C THR A 618 -2.30 4.10 6.95
N THR A 619 -1.57 4.12 5.83
CA THR A 619 -0.46 5.07 5.61
C THR A 619 -0.98 6.51 5.52
N MET A 620 -2.08 6.74 4.79
CA MET A 620 -2.72 8.06 4.73
C MET A 620 -3.28 8.48 6.11
N ASN A 621 -4.02 7.60 6.77
CA ASN A 621 -4.57 7.84 8.10
C ASN A 621 -3.48 8.13 9.14
N TYR A 622 -2.33 7.46 9.10
CA TYR A 622 -1.22 7.70 10.02
C TYR A 622 -0.67 9.14 9.93
N PHE A 623 -0.66 9.73 8.72
CA PHE A 623 -0.26 11.12 8.52
C PHE A 623 -1.40 12.13 8.77
N LEU A 624 -2.66 11.73 8.61
CA LEU A 624 -3.82 12.55 8.97
C LEU A 624 -4.07 12.58 10.49
N ASP A 625 -3.83 11.49 11.21
CA ASP A 625 -3.92 11.38 12.66
C ASP A 625 -2.65 11.88 13.38
N ASP A 626 -1.93 12.88 12.83
CA ASP A 626 -0.73 13.50 13.45
C ASP A 626 0.31 12.51 14.02
N GLN A 627 0.39 11.29 13.46
CA GLN A 627 1.27 10.22 13.94
C GLN A 627 0.96 9.76 15.38
N ILE A 628 -0.31 9.81 15.79
CA ILE A 628 -0.85 9.32 17.08
C ILE A 628 -0.51 7.84 17.32
N ASN A 629 -0.57 7.01 16.27
CA ASN A 629 -0.27 5.59 16.34
C ASN A 629 1.23 5.31 16.31
N ARG A 630 1.69 4.28 17.03
CA ARG A 630 3.12 3.95 17.10
C ARG A 630 3.61 3.32 15.79
N ALA A 631 4.36 4.06 14.98
CA ALA A 631 4.91 3.59 13.70
C ALA A 631 5.70 2.27 13.81
N GLU A 632 6.52 2.13 14.86
CA GLU A 632 7.25 0.90 15.24
C GLU A 632 6.39 -0.37 15.27
N ILE A 633 5.10 -0.21 15.54
CA ILE A 633 4.13 -1.31 15.69
C ILE A 633 3.17 -1.32 14.49
N LEU A 634 2.68 -0.15 14.05
CA LEU A 634 1.73 0.00 12.95
C LEU A 634 2.25 -0.61 11.64
N PHE A 635 3.44 -0.22 11.19
CA PHE A 635 3.93 -0.61 9.86
C PHE A 635 4.33 -2.10 9.75
N PRO A 636 4.86 -2.78 10.78
CA PRO A 636 4.91 -4.24 10.79
C PRO A 636 3.54 -4.92 10.61
N GLY A 637 2.46 -4.34 11.17
CA GLY A 637 1.09 -4.81 10.96
C GLY A 637 0.63 -4.67 9.51
N VAL A 638 0.96 -3.56 8.85
CA VAL A 638 0.78 -3.36 7.39
C VAL A 638 1.61 -4.39 6.60
N GLY A 639 2.83 -4.69 7.05
CA GLY A 639 3.69 -5.73 6.47
C GLY A 639 3.05 -7.13 6.51
N CYS A 640 2.32 -7.47 7.57
CA CYS A 640 1.56 -8.73 7.63
C CYS A 640 0.46 -8.80 6.56
N PHE A 641 -0.21 -7.70 6.20
CA PHE A 641 -1.18 -7.67 5.08
C PHE A 641 -0.49 -7.88 3.71
N LEU A 642 0.75 -7.41 3.53
CA LEU A 642 1.53 -7.66 2.31
C LEU A 642 1.94 -9.14 2.20
N ILE A 643 2.39 -9.75 3.30
CA ILE A 643 2.67 -11.20 3.34
C ILE A 643 1.38 -12.00 3.09
N ALA A 644 0.25 -11.57 3.66
CA ALA A 644 -1.04 -12.23 3.50
C ALA A 644 -1.54 -12.23 2.03
N VAL A 645 -1.40 -11.13 1.27
CA VAL A 645 -1.82 -11.12 -0.15
C VAL A 645 -0.91 -11.97 -1.05
N CYS A 646 0.38 -12.09 -0.71
CA CYS A 646 1.28 -13.03 -1.38
C CYS A 646 0.85 -14.48 -1.12
N LEU A 647 0.53 -14.81 0.14
CA LEU A 647 0.03 -16.13 0.51
C LEU A 647 -1.33 -16.42 -0.14
N ALA A 648 -2.26 -15.46 -0.19
CA ALA A 648 -3.55 -15.60 -0.85
C ALA A 648 -3.42 -15.84 -2.36
N SER A 649 -2.45 -15.19 -3.02
CA SER A 649 -2.15 -15.43 -4.44
C SER A 649 -1.68 -16.87 -4.67
N ALA A 650 -0.84 -17.39 -3.76
CA ALA A 650 -0.42 -18.80 -3.78
C ALA A 650 -1.58 -19.77 -3.44
N VAL A 651 -2.47 -19.41 -2.50
CA VAL A 651 -3.69 -20.17 -2.20
C VAL A 651 -4.60 -20.24 -3.43
N HIS A 652 -4.82 -19.13 -4.14
CA HIS A 652 -5.65 -19.09 -5.35
C HIS A 652 -5.07 -19.98 -6.45
N SER A 653 -3.78 -19.82 -6.77
CA SER A 653 -3.09 -20.66 -7.77
C SER A 653 -3.15 -22.16 -7.41
N SER A 654 -2.90 -22.50 -6.15
CA SER A 654 -2.94 -23.89 -5.66
C SER A 654 -4.38 -24.47 -5.70
N ASN A 655 -5.40 -23.69 -5.31
CA ASN A 655 -6.80 -24.12 -5.34
C ASN A 655 -7.37 -24.17 -6.77
N ALA A 656 -6.88 -23.33 -7.69
CA ALA A 656 -7.25 -23.37 -9.10
C ALA A 656 -6.77 -24.69 -9.75
N ALA A 657 -5.49 -25.05 -9.54
CA ALA A 657 -4.95 -26.33 -10.00
C ALA A 657 -5.63 -27.54 -9.34
N ASP A 658 -5.92 -27.47 -8.03
CA ASP A 658 -6.71 -28.50 -7.34
C ASP A 658 -8.11 -28.66 -7.97
N ASN A 659 -8.74 -27.56 -8.40
CA ASN A 659 -10.06 -27.61 -9.04
C ASN A 659 -9.99 -28.12 -10.47
N GLU A 660 -9.00 -27.70 -11.26
CA GLU A 660 -8.74 -28.24 -12.60
C GLU A 660 -8.56 -29.77 -12.57
N ALA A 661 -7.78 -30.29 -11.62
CA ALA A 661 -7.61 -31.73 -11.42
C ALA A 661 -8.94 -32.45 -11.10
N LYS A 662 -9.80 -31.86 -10.25
CA LYS A 662 -11.14 -32.40 -9.94
C LYS A 662 -12.05 -32.44 -11.17
N LEU A 663 -11.95 -31.46 -12.07
CA LEU A 663 -12.72 -31.40 -13.33
C LEU A 663 -12.19 -32.41 -14.35
N GLY A 664 -10.86 -32.53 -14.48
CA GLY A 664 -10.19 -33.44 -15.41
C GLY A 664 -10.58 -34.90 -15.20
N SER A 665 -10.62 -35.39 -13.95
CA SER A 665 -10.97 -36.79 -13.65
C SER A 665 -12.39 -37.17 -14.09
N LEU A 666 -13.33 -36.23 -14.13
CA LEU A 666 -14.69 -36.50 -14.57
C LEU A 666 -14.78 -36.66 -16.11
N SER A 667 -13.79 -36.15 -16.85
CA SER A 667 -13.68 -36.33 -18.31
C SER A 667 -13.04 -37.64 -18.74
N SER A 668 -12.28 -38.31 -17.86
CA SER A 668 -11.83 -39.69 -18.07
C SER A 668 -12.95 -40.69 -17.80
N ASP A 669 -13.70 -40.53 -16.70
CA ASP A 669 -14.76 -41.46 -16.30
C ASP A 669 -15.89 -41.51 -17.37
N GLN A 670 -16.21 -40.36 -17.99
CA GLN A 670 -17.16 -40.29 -19.10
C GLN A 670 -16.68 -40.91 -20.43
N LYS A 671 -15.40 -41.30 -20.55
CA LYS A 671 -14.91 -42.07 -21.72
C LYS A 671 -15.07 -43.58 -21.57
N GLU A 672 -15.24 -44.09 -20.35
CA GLU A 672 -15.53 -45.52 -20.11
C GLU A 672 -17.03 -45.78 -19.92
N GLY A 673 -17.80 -44.82 -19.38
CA GLY A 673 -19.23 -44.92 -19.13
C GLY A 673 -20.15 -44.41 -20.26
N ASN A 674 -20.20 -45.09 -21.41
CA ASN A 674 -21.06 -44.66 -22.54
C ASN A 674 -22.55 -45.04 -22.38
N LEU A 675 -23.27 -44.42 -21.43
CA LEU A 675 -24.74 -44.47 -21.35
C LEU A 675 -25.37 -43.27 -20.60
N GLN A 676 -26.59 -42.90 -21.00
CA GLN A 676 -27.49 -41.92 -20.34
C GLN A 676 -27.07 -40.43 -20.28
N MET A 677 -26.93 -39.79 -21.45
CA MET A 677 -27.01 -38.31 -21.56
C MET A 677 -28.48 -37.78 -21.63
N SER A 678 -29.48 -38.66 -21.50
CA SER A 678 -30.88 -38.39 -21.89
C SER A 678 -31.93 -38.41 -20.76
N THR A 679 -31.51 -38.52 -19.49
CA THR A 679 -32.45 -38.78 -18.36
C THR A 679 -32.48 -37.68 -17.29
N LEU A 680 -31.72 -36.58 -17.47
CA LEU A 680 -31.55 -35.50 -16.49
C LEU A 680 -32.30 -34.18 -16.81
N GLN A 681 -33.18 -34.17 -17.82
CA GLN A 681 -33.93 -32.97 -18.20
C GLN A 681 -35.15 -32.67 -17.30
N ASP A 682 -35.76 -33.68 -16.67
CA ASP A 682 -37.07 -33.56 -15.99
C ASP A 682 -37.02 -33.62 -14.44
N LYS A 683 -35.88 -33.32 -13.81
CA LYS A 683 -35.72 -33.35 -12.34
C LYS A 683 -35.04 -32.10 -11.73
N VAL A 684 -35.36 -30.91 -12.24
CA VAL A 684 -35.02 -29.64 -11.55
C VAL A 684 -36.15 -29.25 -10.59
N GLY A 685 -36.24 -29.96 -9.47
CA GLY A 685 -37.04 -29.53 -8.32
C GLY A 685 -36.41 -28.30 -7.64
N SER A 686 -37.23 -27.46 -7.00
CA SER A 686 -36.80 -26.17 -6.44
C SER A 686 -36.08 -26.28 -5.08
N GLU A 687 -35.20 -27.27 -4.91
CA GLU A 687 -34.53 -27.55 -3.63
C GLU A 687 -33.19 -26.80 -3.48
N ASP A 688 -32.90 -26.36 -2.26
CA ASP A 688 -31.62 -25.69 -1.96
C ASP A 688 -30.52 -26.72 -1.65
N LEU A 689 -29.50 -26.74 -2.51
CA LEU A 689 -28.32 -27.59 -2.38
C LEU A 689 -27.45 -27.25 -1.15
N GLU A 690 -27.52 -26.00 -0.68
CA GLU A 690 -26.80 -25.51 0.51
C GLU A 690 -27.62 -25.60 1.81
N ASP A 691 -28.86 -26.13 1.76
CA ASP A 691 -29.57 -26.52 2.98
C ASP A 691 -29.28 -27.99 3.37
N GLY A 692 -29.17 -28.24 4.67
CA GLY A 692 -28.79 -29.52 5.25
C GLY A 692 -29.90 -30.58 5.30
N SER A 693 -31.11 -30.26 4.85
CA SER A 693 -32.23 -31.22 4.77
C SER A 693 -32.17 -32.11 3.52
N VAL A 694 -32.87 -33.25 3.59
CA VAL A 694 -32.60 -34.46 2.80
C VAL A 694 -33.75 -34.80 1.84
N SER A 695 -33.48 -34.78 0.53
CA SER A 695 -33.71 -35.93 -0.36
C SER A 695 -32.98 -35.71 -1.71
N SER A 696 -33.02 -36.72 -2.60
CA SER A 696 -32.37 -36.71 -3.93
C SER A 696 -30.83 -36.56 -3.93
N GLU A 697 -30.20 -36.85 -5.07
CA GLU A 697 -28.74 -36.97 -5.20
C GLU A 697 -28.03 -35.61 -5.28
N LYS A 698 -27.93 -34.91 -4.14
CA LYS A 698 -27.10 -33.69 -4.00
C LYS A 698 -25.62 -34.04 -4.22
N ALA A 699 -25.00 -33.49 -5.26
CA ALA A 699 -23.58 -33.69 -5.57
C ALA A 699 -22.68 -33.27 -4.38
N LYS A 700 -21.71 -34.13 -4.01
CA LYS A 700 -20.88 -33.92 -2.81
C LYS A 700 -19.99 -32.69 -2.95
N VAL A 701 -20.23 -31.65 -2.14
CA VAL A 701 -19.45 -30.39 -2.08
C VAL A 701 -17.93 -30.63 -2.27
N GLY A 702 -17.35 -29.95 -3.26
CA GLY A 702 -15.96 -30.14 -3.68
C GLY A 702 -15.73 -31.28 -4.69
N THR A 703 -16.77 -31.80 -5.35
CA THR A 703 -16.62 -32.54 -6.63
C THR A 703 -16.82 -31.62 -7.83
N ALA A 704 -16.32 -32.03 -8.99
CA ALA A 704 -16.58 -31.32 -10.25
C ALA A 704 -18.06 -31.28 -10.64
N GLU A 705 -18.82 -32.34 -10.37
CA GLU A 705 -20.27 -32.34 -10.55
C GLU A 705 -20.95 -31.22 -9.73
N PHE A 706 -20.56 -31.04 -8.46
CA PHE A 706 -21.05 -29.96 -7.62
C PHE A 706 -20.70 -28.58 -8.20
N LEU A 707 -19.49 -28.41 -8.73
CA LEU A 707 -19.07 -27.16 -9.40
C LEU A 707 -19.90 -26.89 -10.68
N MET A 708 -20.21 -27.93 -11.47
CA MET A 708 -21.08 -27.81 -12.66
C MET A 708 -22.54 -27.51 -12.31
N GLN A 709 -23.07 -28.10 -11.23
CA GLN A 709 -24.41 -27.77 -10.73
C GLN A 709 -24.47 -26.34 -10.17
N LEU A 710 -23.42 -25.90 -9.46
CA LEU A 710 -23.31 -24.54 -8.92
C LEU A 710 -23.32 -23.49 -10.04
N GLU A 711 -22.45 -23.60 -11.05
CA GLU A 711 -22.36 -22.63 -12.16
C GLU A 711 -23.68 -22.53 -12.95
N ARG A 712 -24.46 -23.61 -13.03
CA ARG A 712 -25.83 -23.58 -13.58
C ARG A 712 -26.80 -22.75 -12.72
N LYS A 713 -26.66 -22.71 -11.39
CA LYS A 713 -27.53 -21.95 -10.46
C LYS A 713 -27.10 -20.48 -10.22
N ARG A 714 -25.82 -20.14 -10.35
CA ARG A 714 -25.29 -18.76 -10.14
C ARG A 714 -26.04 -17.70 -10.95
N SER A 715 -26.09 -16.47 -10.43
CA SER A 715 -26.70 -15.32 -11.12
C SER A 715 -25.82 -14.80 -12.26
N ILE A 716 -24.51 -14.69 -12.03
CA ILE A 716 -23.50 -14.31 -13.03
C ILE A 716 -22.97 -15.59 -13.69
N LYS A 717 -22.90 -15.63 -15.02
CA LYS A 717 -22.35 -16.76 -15.78
C LYS A 717 -20.92 -16.47 -16.22
N VAL A 718 -19.94 -17.22 -15.73
CA VAL A 718 -18.50 -16.96 -15.97
C VAL A 718 -18.02 -17.59 -17.30
N GLY A 719 -18.88 -17.55 -18.32
CA GLY A 719 -18.66 -18.12 -19.65
C GLY A 719 -18.90 -19.63 -19.74
N SER A 720 -18.60 -20.22 -20.90
CA SER A 720 -18.61 -21.68 -21.06
C SER A 720 -17.53 -22.33 -20.20
N PHE A 721 -17.78 -23.54 -19.69
CA PHE A 721 -16.89 -24.31 -18.82
C PHE A 721 -15.45 -24.44 -19.37
N SER A 722 -15.29 -24.57 -20.69
CA SER A 722 -13.97 -24.60 -21.35
C SER A 722 -13.19 -23.27 -21.25
N SER A 723 -13.84 -22.16 -20.92
CA SER A 723 -13.21 -20.85 -20.74
C SER A 723 -12.64 -20.63 -19.34
N PHE A 724 -12.88 -21.53 -18.37
CA PHE A 724 -12.15 -21.51 -17.09
C PHE A 724 -10.64 -21.77 -17.30
N VAL A 725 -10.29 -22.41 -18.42
CA VAL A 725 -8.92 -22.68 -18.89
C VAL A 725 -8.26 -21.47 -19.59
N PHE A 726 -9.03 -20.44 -19.97
CA PHE A 726 -8.51 -19.25 -20.66
C PHE A 726 -8.74 -17.98 -19.82
N GLY A 727 -7.69 -17.50 -19.16
CA GLY A 727 -7.70 -16.48 -18.09
C GLY A 727 -8.26 -15.08 -18.39
N ARG A 728 -8.90 -14.84 -19.55
CA ARG A 728 -9.51 -13.55 -19.90
C ARG A 728 -10.56 -13.11 -18.87
N ASN A 729 -11.32 -14.05 -18.30
CA ASN A 729 -12.34 -13.75 -17.30
C ASN A 729 -11.72 -13.47 -15.92
N THR A 730 -10.64 -14.17 -15.56
CA THR A 730 -9.89 -13.94 -14.31
C THR A 730 -9.25 -12.55 -14.29
N SER A 731 -8.68 -12.09 -15.39
CA SER A 731 -8.11 -10.73 -15.50
C SER A 731 -9.16 -9.63 -15.28
N ILE A 732 -10.40 -9.84 -15.73
CA ILE A 732 -11.51 -8.90 -15.47
C ILE A 732 -11.84 -8.89 -13.97
N GLY A 733 -11.96 -10.06 -13.34
CA GLY A 733 -12.18 -10.17 -11.89
C GLY A 733 -11.09 -9.48 -11.06
N LEU A 734 -9.82 -9.69 -11.40
CA LEU A 734 -8.68 -9.07 -10.72
C LEU A 734 -8.63 -7.55 -10.93
N ALA A 735 -8.97 -7.04 -12.12
CA ALA A 735 -9.07 -5.60 -12.37
C ALA A 735 -10.18 -4.94 -11.52
N ILE A 736 -11.33 -5.61 -11.37
CA ILE A 736 -12.42 -5.16 -10.48
C ILE A 736 -11.98 -5.20 -9.01
N CYS A 737 -11.23 -6.22 -8.57
CA CYS A 737 -10.64 -6.27 -7.22
C CYS A 737 -9.67 -5.11 -6.96
N PHE A 738 -8.79 -4.80 -7.93
CA PHE A 738 -7.84 -3.70 -7.80
C PHE A 738 -8.56 -2.34 -7.69
N PHE A 739 -9.54 -2.09 -8.56
CA PHE A 739 -10.38 -0.90 -8.49
C PHE A 739 -11.11 -0.79 -7.15
N ALA A 740 -11.72 -1.88 -6.67
CA ALA A 740 -12.41 -1.90 -5.38
C ALA A 740 -11.47 -1.60 -4.20
N GLY A 741 -10.25 -2.16 -4.20
CA GLY A 741 -9.24 -1.88 -3.17
C GLY A 741 -8.77 -0.42 -3.16
N VAL A 742 -8.65 0.22 -4.34
CA VAL A 742 -8.33 1.65 -4.45
C VAL A 742 -9.51 2.53 -4.04
N CYS A 743 -10.75 2.11 -4.28
CA CYS A 743 -11.93 2.79 -3.73
C CYS A 743 -11.99 2.68 -2.20
N PHE A 744 -11.66 1.50 -1.64
CA PHE A 744 -11.67 1.28 -0.20
C PHE A 744 -10.54 2.04 0.53
N SER A 745 -9.32 2.09 -0.02
CA SER A 745 -8.22 2.82 0.64
C SER A 745 -8.47 4.31 0.85
N LEU A 746 -9.45 4.89 0.15
CA LEU A 746 -9.80 6.30 0.23
C LEU A 746 -10.98 6.62 1.18
N PHE A 747 -11.83 5.64 1.56
CA PHE A 747 -12.99 5.95 2.41
C PHE A 747 -12.59 6.35 3.83
N SER A 748 -11.63 5.61 4.42
CA SER A 748 -11.18 5.80 5.80
C SER A 748 -10.45 7.15 5.97
N PRO A 749 -9.49 7.54 5.11
CA PRO A 749 -8.92 8.89 5.07
C PRO A 749 -9.94 10.02 4.85
N ALA A 750 -10.92 9.83 3.96
CA ALA A 750 -11.97 10.84 3.74
C ALA A 750 -12.87 11.02 4.97
N PHE A 751 -13.18 9.94 5.69
CA PHE A 751 -13.92 9.98 6.94
C PHE A 751 -13.12 10.62 8.09
N ASN A 752 -11.82 10.36 8.14
CA ASN A 752 -10.89 11.01 9.07
C ASN A 752 -10.91 12.54 8.86
N LEU A 753 -10.74 13.00 7.62
CA LEU A 753 -10.82 14.43 7.27
C LEU A 753 -12.17 15.05 7.63
N ALA A 754 -13.28 14.34 7.40
CA ALA A 754 -14.62 14.81 7.76
C ALA A 754 -14.81 15.02 9.27
N THR A 755 -14.23 14.14 10.09
CA THR A 755 -14.40 14.15 11.55
C THR A 755 -13.36 15.01 12.28
N ASN A 756 -12.21 15.31 11.66
CA ASN A 756 -11.08 15.93 12.36
C ASN A 756 -10.56 17.24 11.71
N ASP A 757 -11.03 17.60 10.50
CA ASP A 757 -10.65 18.80 9.72
C ASP A 757 -9.15 19.14 9.71
N GLN A 758 -8.33 18.12 9.47
CA GLN A 758 -6.86 18.22 9.45
C GLN A 758 -6.26 19.01 8.26
N TRP A 759 -7.12 19.56 7.41
CA TRP A 759 -6.76 20.55 6.38
C TRP A 759 -7.30 21.96 6.67
N HIS A 760 -7.91 22.17 7.85
CA HIS A 760 -8.45 23.45 8.33
C HIS A 760 -9.35 24.11 7.29
N THR A 761 -10.33 23.35 6.81
CA THR A 761 -11.26 23.74 5.74
C THR A 761 -12.54 24.37 6.28
N LEU A 762 -12.84 24.22 7.57
CA LEU A 762 -13.94 24.89 8.26
C LEU A 762 -13.61 26.36 8.57
N LYS A 763 -14.66 27.15 8.78
CA LYS A 763 -14.55 28.53 9.25
C LYS A 763 -14.22 28.55 10.75
N ASP A 764 -13.52 29.59 11.21
CA ASP A 764 -13.27 29.82 12.63
C ASP A 764 -14.55 29.64 13.47
N ARG A 765 -14.46 28.85 14.54
CA ARG A 765 -15.54 28.51 15.49
C ARG A 765 -16.67 27.60 14.96
N VAL A 766 -16.57 27.02 13.76
CA VAL A 766 -17.46 25.92 13.34
C VAL A 766 -16.87 24.58 13.82
N PRO A 767 -17.59 23.77 14.62
CA PRO A 767 -17.07 22.48 15.07
C PRO A 767 -17.07 21.44 13.93
N HIS A 768 -16.05 20.57 13.94
CA HIS A 768 -15.95 19.39 13.09
C HIS A 768 -17.12 18.41 13.31
N LEU A 769 -17.41 17.56 12.30
CA LEU A 769 -18.50 16.59 12.39
C LEU A 769 -18.22 15.53 13.46
N VAL A 770 -19.15 15.32 14.39
CA VAL A 770 -19.10 14.14 15.25
C VAL A 770 -19.32 12.88 14.39
N VAL A 771 -18.71 11.76 14.78
CA VAL A 771 -18.72 10.51 14.01
C VAL A 771 -20.11 10.10 13.52
N TYR A 772 -21.13 10.29 14.35
CA TYR A 772 -22.51 9.94 14.02
C TYR A 772 -23.08 10.78 12.86
N THR A 773 -22.82 12.10 12.86
CA THR A 773 -23.23 13.01 11.77
C THR A 773 -22.43 12.76 10.50
N ALA A 774 -21.12 12.53 10.61
CA ALA A 774 -20.29 12.14 9.49
C ALA A 774 -20.77 10.82 8.87
N PHE A 775 -21.08 9.82 9.70
CA PHE A 775 -21.56 8.51 9.24
C PHE A 775 -22.97 8.56 8.61
N PHE A 776 -23.83 9.47 9.08
CA PHE A 776 -25.10 9.77 8.42
C PHE A 776 -24.89 10.29 6.99
N TYR A 777 -24.13 11.37 6.80
CA TYR A 777 -23.90 11.95 5.46
C TYR A 777 -23.14 11.00 4.51
N PHE A 778 -22.17 10.26 5.04
CA PHE A 778 -21.47 9.17 4.35
C PHE A 778 -22.44 8.08 3.88
N SER A 779 -23.38 7.67 4.73
CA SER A 779 -24.34 6.62 4.37
C SER A 779 -25.43 7.10 3.41
N VAL A 780 -25.80 8.39 3.48
CA VAL A 780 -26.71 9.04 2.51
C VAL A 780 -26.07 9.09 1.11
N SER A 781 -24.80 9.48 0.99
CA SER A 781 -24.14 9.50 -0.33
C SER A 781 -23.92 8.09 -0.90
N CYS A 782 -23.54 7.14 -0.04
CA CYS A 782 -23.46 5.71 -0.35
C CYS A 782 -24.80 5.19 -0.92
N PHE A 783 -25.91 5.47 -0.24
CA PHE A 783 -27.26 5.10 -0.68
C PHE A 783 -27.66 5.73 -2.03
N VAL A 784 -27.39 7.03 -2.21
CA VAL A 784 -27.71 7.75 -3.45
C VAL A 784 -26.94 7.17 -4.65
N ILE A 785 -25.62 6.96 -4.55
CA ILE A 785 -24.86 6.39 -5.66
C ILE A 785 -25.21 4.92 -5.89
N ALA A 786 -25.49 4.15 -4.83
CA ALA A 786 -25.97 2.77 -4.93
C ALA A 786 -27.28 2.67 -5.73
N ILE A 787 -28.25 3.56 -5.46
CA ILE A 787 -29.52 3.61 -6.19
C ILE A 787 -29.30 4.00 -7.65
N ILE A 788 -28.52 5.05 -7.93
CA ILE A 788 -28.28 5.53 -9.30
C ILE A 788 -27.64 4.43 -10.16
N LEU A 789 -26.61 3.77 -9.64
CA LEU A 789 -25.90 2.71 -10.37
C LEU A 789 -26.77 1.46 -10.54
N ASN A 790 -27.42 0.97 -9.48
CA ASN A 790 -28.18 -0.27 -9.57
C ASN A 790 -29.50 -0.13 -10.33
N ILE A 791 -30.18 1.02 -10.28
CA ILE A 791 -31.31 1.29 -11.19
C ILE A 791 -30.84 1.36 -12.63
N THR A 792 -29.65 1.93 -12.90
CA THR A 792 -29.05 1.88 -14.25
C THR A 792 -28.79 0.43 -14.67
N PHE A 793 -28.23 -0.41 -13.79
CA PHE A 793 -27.95 -1.83 -14.06
C PHE A 793 -29.19 -2.74 -14.12
N LEU A 794 -30.38 -2.31 -13.70
CA LEU A 794 -31.63 -3.01 -14.00
C LEU A 794 -31.90 -3.01 -15.52
N TYR A 795 -31.76 -1.85 -16.16
CA TYR A 795 -32.09 -1.64 -17.57
C TYR A 795 -30.89 -1.88 -18.52
N TYR A 796 -29.69 -1.54 -18.05
CA TYR A 796 -28.41 -1.69 -18.74
C TYR A 796 -27.48 -2.61 -17.91
N PRO A 797 -27.79 -3.91 -17.82
CA PRO A 797 -26.98 -4.86 -17.07
C PRO A 797 -25.58 -4.99 -17.67
N VAL A 798 -24.60 -5.22 -16.79
CA VAL A 798 -23.20 -5.47 -17.13
C VAL A 798 -22.92 -6.98 -17.02
N LEU A 799 -21.86 -7.46 -17.68
CA LEU A 799 -21.37 -8.84 -17.55
C LEU A 799 -22.41 -9.92 -17.92
N ASP A 800 -23.13 -9.69 -19.03
CA ASP A 800 -24.12 -10.59 -19.63
C ASP A 800 -25.28 -11.02 -18.70
N LEU A 801 -25.51 -10.28 -17.61
CA LEU A 801 -26.67 -10.47 -16.73
C LEU A 801 -28.00 -10.18 -17.46
N PRO A 802 -29.09 -10.88 -17.13
CA PRO A 802 -30.39 -10.64 -17.73
C PRO A 802 -30.93 -9.25 -17.35
N ARG A 803 -31.58 -8.59 -18.31
CA ARG A 803 -32.30 -7.32 -18.06
C ARG A 803 -33.43 -7.55 -17.06
N SER A 804 -33.59 -6.59 -16.16
CA SER A 804 -34.68 -6.55 -15.18
C SER A 804 -35.48 -5.24 -15.34
N SER A 805 -36.37 -4.97 -14.39
CA SER A 805 -37.13 -3.72 -14.30
C SER A 805 -37.40 -3.40 -12.83
N PHE A 806 -37.71 -2.13 -12.53
CA PHE A 806 -38.08 -1.75 -11.17
C PHE A 806 -39.29 -2.54 -10.62
N LYS A 807 -40.26 -2.90 -11.48
CA LYS A 807 -41.39 -3.77 -11.11
C LYS A 807 -40.95 -5.19 -10.76
N ALA A 808 -39.97 -5.75 -11.46
CA ALA A 808 -39.40 -7.06 -11.13
C ALA A 808 -38.61 -7.01 -9.81
N TYR A 809 -37.83 -5.95 -9.57
CA TYR A 809 -37.14 -5.73 -8.29
C TYR A 809 -38.11 -5.65 -7.09
N VAL A 810 -39.20 -4.86 -7.19
CA VAL A 810 -40.20 -4.76 -6.11
C VAL A 810 -40.82 -6.13 -5.79
N ASN A 811 -41.12 -6.92 -6.83
CA ASN A 811 -41.71 -8.25 -6.69
C ASN A 811 -40.73 -9.37 -6.27
N ASP A 812 -39.41 -9.15 -6.33
CA ASP A 812 -38.41 -10.16 -6.01
C ASP A 812 -38.12 -10.28 -4.50
N TRP A 813 -38.99 -11.04 -3.83
CA TRP A 813 -38.88 -11.37 -2.41
C TRP A 813 -37.96 -12.57 -2.12
N ASN A 814 -37.52 -13.32 -3.13
CA ASN A 814 -36.67 -14.49 -2.89
C ASN A 814 -35.32 -14.02 -2.31
N GLY A 815 -34.94 -14.52 -1.14
CA GLY A 815 -33.71 -14.12 -0.45
C GLY A 815 -33.63 -12.67 0.04
N ARG A 816 -34.67 -11.82 -0.13
CA ARG A 816 -34.64 -10.39 0.26
C ARG A 816 -34.24 -10.17 1.71
N GLY A 817 -34.73 -11.00 2.64
CA GLY A 817 -34.37 -10.92 4.06
C GLY A 817 -32.86 -11.04 4.34
N TRP A 818 -32.13 -11.84 3.56
CA TRP A 818 -30.67 -11.97 3.67
C TRP A 818 -29.94 -10.73 3.13
N ALA A 819 -30.41 -10.13 2.04
CA ALA A 819 -29.84 -8.89 1.51
C ALA A 819 -30.03 -7.72 2.49
N LEU A 820 -31.21 -7.63 3.10
CA LEU A 820 -31.51 -6.67 4.15
C LEU A 820 -30.61 -6.87 5.38
N LEU A 821 -30.41 -8.12 5.84
CA LEU A 821 -29.49 -8.45 6.93
C LEU A 821 -28.03 -8.08 6.62
N ALA A 822 -27.56 -8.34 5.40
CA ALA A 822 -26.22 -7.96 4.96
C ALA A 822 -26.01 -6.43 5.00
N GLY A 823 -27.00 -5.65 4.61
CA GLY A 823 -26.95 -4.18 4.71
C GLY A 823 -26.92 -3.67 6.15
N LEU A 824 -27.71 -4.27 7.05
CA LEU A 824 -27.63 -3.95 8.48
C LEU A 824 -26.25 -4.27 9.06
N LEU A 825 -25.70 -5.45 8.75
CA LEU A 825 -24.35 -5.85 9.21
C LEU A 825 -23.28 -4.89 8.71
N CYS A 826 -23.29 -4.50 7.44
CA CYS A 826 -22.32 -3.54 6.93
C CYS A 826 -22.49 -2.15 7.59
N GLY A 827 -23.72 -1.66 7.74
CA GLY A 827 -23.97 -0.36 8.35
C GLY A 827 -23.57 -0.29 9.83
N PHE A 828 -23.96 -1.27 10.64
CA PHE A 828 -23.50 -1.35 12.04
C PHE A 828 -21.99 -1.59 12.13
N GLY A 829 -21.41 -2.40 11.24
CA GLY A 829 -19.99 -2.69 11.18
C GLY A 829 -19.14 -1.44 10.88
N ASN A 830 -19.51 -0.67 9.87
CA ASN A 830 -18.86 0.61 9.55
C ASN A 830 -18.97 1.61 10.71
N GLY A 831 -20.17 1.75 11.29
CA GLY A 831 -20.38 2.62 12.47
C GLY A 831 -19.48 2.23 13.66
N LEU A 832 -19.33 0.93 13.93
CA LEU A 832 -18.42 0.41 14.96
C LEU A 832 -16.94 0.61 14.62
N GLN A 833 -16.54 0.50 13.34
CA GLN A 833 -15.18 0.84 12.90
C GLN A 833 -14.88 2.31 13.14
N PHE A 834 -15.79 3.22 12.77
CA PHE A 834 -15.59 4.67 12.94
C PHE A 834 -15.60 5.10 14.41
N MET A 835 -16.49 4.55 15.24
CA MET A 835 -16.45 4.74 16.70
C MET A 835 -15.14 4.22 17.32
N GLY A 836 -14.60 3.10 16.83
CA GLY A 836 -13.29 2.60 17.23
C GLY A 836 -12.14 3.52 16.79
N GLY A 837 -12.19 4.02 15.55
CA GLY A 837 -11.17 4.91 14.97
C GLY A 837 -11.04 6.25 15.68
N GLN A 838 -12.15 6.86 16.10
CA GLN A 838 -12.11 8.11 16.87
C GLN A 838 -11.29 7.99 18.16
N ALA A 839 -11.38 6.85 18.86
CA ALA A 839 -10.73 6.61 20.15
C ALA A 839 -9.39 5.84 20.09
N ALA A 840 -9.04 5.24 18.94
CA ALA A 840 -7.79 4.46 18.76
C ALA A 840 -6.82 5.04 17.71
N GLY A 841 -7.27 6.03 16.94
CA GLY A 841 -6.69 6.44 15.65
C GLY A 841 -7.30 5.63 14.50
N TYR A 842 -7.66 6.30 13.40
CA TYR A 842 -8.24 5.64 12.23
C TYR A 842 -7.25 4.67 11.57
N ALA A 843 -5.95 4.97 11.64
CA ALA A 843 -4.90 4.05 11.19
C ALA A 843 -4.89 2.72 11.96
N ALA A 844 -5.23 2.72 13.26
CA ALA A 844 -5.42 1.48 14.01
C ALA A 844 -6.78 0.83 13.74
N ALA A 845 -7.82 1.60 13.41
CA ALA A 845 -9.13 1.07 13.02
C ALA A 845 -9.14 0.42 11.64
N ASP A 846 -8.18 0.72 10.77
CA ASP A 846 -7.97 -0.05 9.54
C ASP A 846 -7.54 -1.52 9.82
N ALA A 847 -7.22 -1.89 11.07
CA ALA A 847 -7.14 -3.30 11.49
C ALA A 847 -8.45 -4.08 11.26
N VAL A 848 -9.59 -3.38 11.25
CA VAL A 848 -10.90 -3.94 10.92
C VAL A 848 -10.92 -4.50 9.49
N GLN A 849 -10.05 -4.03 8.59
CA GLN A 849 -9.91 -4.56 7.23
C GLN A 849 -9.34 -5.99 7.19
N ALA A 850 -9.09 -6.66 8.31
CA ALA A 850 -8.81 -8.10 8.33
C ALA A 850 -10.05 -8.98 8.02
N LEU A 851 -11.02 -8.46 7.26
CA LEU A 851 -12.26 -9.12 6.82
C LEU A 851 -12.05 -10.55 6.29
N PRO A 852 -10.95 -10.87 5.56
CA PRO A 852 -10.62 -12.23 5.17
C PRO A 852 -10.65 -13.28 6.28
N LEU A 853 -10.39 -12.93 7.55
CA LEU A 853 -10.50 -13.86 8.68
C LEU A 853 -11.91 -14.45 8.81
N VAL A 854 -12.92 -13.62 8.59
CA VAL A 854 -14.34 -13.97 8.81
C VAL A 854 -15.00 -14.38 7.49
N SER A 855 -14.73 -13.66 6.40
CA SER A 855 -15.29 -14.01 5.08
C SER A 855 -14.73 -15.33 4.54
N THR A 856 -13.44 -15.62 4.75
CA THR A 856 -12.85 -16.93 4.38
C THR A 856 -13.31 -18.04 5.33
N PHE A 857 -13.55 -17.75 6.62
CA PHE A 857 -14.17 -18.72 7.54
C PHE A 857 -15.56 -19.15 7.03
N TRP A 858 -16.41 -18.20 6.64
CA TRP A 858 -17.70 -18.50 6.00
C TRP A 858 -17.54 -19.21 4.64
N GLY A 859 -16.53 -18.85 3.84
CA GLY A 859 -16.19 -19.53 2.57
C GLY A 859 -15.72 -20.98 2.74
N ILE A 860 -15.07 -21.30 3.86
CA ILE A 860 -14.73 -22.68 4.23
C ILE A 860 -16.00 -23.42 4.71
N LEU A 861 -16.80 -22.80 5.58
CA LEU A 861 -17.89 -23.46 6.31
C LEU A 861 -19.17 -23.64 5.50
N LEU A 862 -19.65 -22.59 4.83
CA LEU A 862 -20.88 -22.62 4.03
C LEU A 862 -20.60 -23.15 2.62
N PHE A 863 -19.60 -22.58 1.96
CA PHE A 863 -19.36 -22.78 0.53
C PHE A 863 -18.39 -23.92 0.21
N GLY A 864 -17.58 -24.36 1.19
CA GLY A 864 -16.60 -25.41 1.01
C GLY A 864 -15.55 -25.11 -0.07
N GLU A 865 -15.13 -23.84 -0.24
CA GLU A 865 -14.27 -23.38 -1.37
C GLU A 865 -12.94 -24.14 -1.51
N TYR A 866 -12.48 -24.77 -0.43
CA TYR A 866 -11.25 -25.58 -0.35
C TYR A 866 -11.50 -27.07 -0.08
N ARG A 867 -12.76 -27.53 -0.13
CA ARG A 867 -13.11 -28.92 0.21
C ARG A 867 -12.51 -29.88 -0.83
N LYS A 868 -11.81 -30.91 -0.35
CA LYS A 868 -10.98 -31.85 -1.14
C LYS A 868 -9.83 -31.20 -1.92
N SER A 869 -9.40 -29.99 -1.56
CA SER A 869 -8.17 -29.39 -2.10
C SER A 869 -6.92 -29.99 -1.45
N SER A 870 -5.75 -29.78 -2.02
CA SER A 870 -4.51 -30.44 -1.61
C SER A 870 -3.99 -29.96 -0.25
N ARG A 871 -3.13 -30.78 0.38
CA ARG A 871 -2.43 -30.42 1.63
C ARG A 871 -1.62 -29.12 1.48
N ARG A 872 -1.11 -28.80 0.28
CA ARG A 872 -0.44 -27.54 -0.05
C ARG A 872 -1.39 -26.36 0.12
N THR A 873 -2.56 -26.42 -0.49
CA THR A 873 -3.60 -25.38 -0.41
C THR A 873 -4.02 -25.12 1.04
N TYR A 874 -4.24 -26.17 1.85
CA TYR A 874 -4.56 -26.02 3.28
C TYR A 874 -3.42 -25.38 4.10
N ILE A 875 -2.16 -25.73 3.85
CA ILE A 875 -1.01 -25.11 4.55
C ILE A 875 -0.91 -23.62 4.21
N LEU A 876 -1.01 -23.26 2.93
CA LEU A 876 -0.98 -21.87 2.48
C LEU A 876 -2.15 -21.06 3.08
N LEU A 877 -3.34 -21.64 3.13
CA LEU A 877 -4.56 -21.05 3.70
C LEU A 877 -4.41 -20.77 5.21
N LEU A 878 -3.86 -21.72 5.97
CA LEU A 878 -3.60 -21.53 7.41
C LEU A 878 -2.53 -20.47 7.66
N SER A 879 -1.45 -20.45 6.87
CA SER A 879 -0.42 -19.41 6.95
C SER A 879 -0.98 -18.02 6.62
N MET A 880 -1.87 -17.92 5.62
CA MET A 880 -2.54 -16.67 5.23
C MET A 880 -3.40 -16.13 6.39
N LEU A 881 -4.25 -16.98 6.97
CA LEU A 881 -5.12 -16.60 8.09
C LEU A 881 -4.31 -16.23 9.34
N PHE A 882 -3.22 -16.94 9.62
CA PHE A 882 -2.29 -16.57 10.71
C PHE A 882 -1.70 -15.16 10.55
N MET A 883 -1.32 -14.78 9.32
CA MET A 883 -0.78 -13.44 9.05
C MET A 883 -1.82 -12.34 9.29
N PHE A 884 -3.10 -12.57 8.96
CA PHE A 884 -4.17 -11.63 9.32
C PHE A 884 -4.40 -11.55 10.84
N ILE A 885 -4.35 -12.66 11.59
CA ILE A 885 -4.44 -12.64 13.06
C ILE A 885 -3.30 -11.80 13.66
N ALA A 886 -2.08 -12.01 13.18
CA ALA A 886 -0.91 -11.22 13.58
C ALA A 886 -1.10 -9.73 13.23
N ALA A 887 -1.58 -9.42 12.03
CA ALA A 887 -1.83 -8.05 11.60
C ALA A 887 -2.86 -7.32 12.49
N VAL A 888 -3.99 -7.97 12.84
CA VAL A 888 -5.00 -7.40 13.76
C VAL A 888 -4.38 -7.08 15.11
N ALA A 889 -3.69 -8.05 15.72
CA ALA A 889 -3.09 -7.87 17.04
C ALA A 889 -2.06 -6.73 17.05
N VAL A 890 -1.23 -6.64 16.01
CA VAL A 890 -0.18 -5.64 15.86
C VAL A 890 -0.74 -4.24 15.56
N LEU A 891 -1.66 -4.10 14.59
CA LEU A 891 -2.29 -2.81 14.29
C LEU A 891 -3.09 -2.27 15.49
N MET A 892 -3.85 -3.10 16.20
CA MET A 892 -4.55 -2.67 17.42
C MET A 892 -3.60 -2.32 18.58
N ALA A 893 -2.47 -3.02 18.71
CA ALA A 893 -1.43 -2.68 19.69
C ALA A 893 -0.72 -1.34 19.38
N SER A 894 -0.78 -0.85 18.14
CA SER A 894 -0.27 0.48 17.76
C SER A 894 -1.17 1.64 18.22
N SER A 895 -2.37 1.36 18.76
CA SER A 895 -3.37 2.36 19.18
C SER A 895 -2.78 3.45 20.06
N GLY A 896 -2.87 4.70 19.62
CA GLY A 896 -2.44 5.87 20.39
C GLY A 896 -3.51 6.33 21.39
N HIS A 897 -3.38 7.57 21.86
CA HIS A 897 -4.51 8.42 22.24
C HIS A 897 -4.25 9.77 21.55
N ARG A 898 -5.32 10.43 21.10
CA ARG A 898 -5.26 11.81 20.63
C ARG A 898 -4.92 12.72 21.84
N LYS A 899 -4.14 13.78 21.60
CA LYS A 899 -3.54 14.63 22.65
C LYS A 899 -4.33 15.92 22.88
#